data_AF-A0A9D1VQP7-F1
#
_entry.id   AF-A0A9D1VQP7-F1
#
_cell.length_a   1.000
_cell.length_b   1.000
_cell.length_c   1.000
_cell.angle_alpha   90.00
_cell.angle_beta   90.00
_cell.angle_gamma   90.00
#
_symmetry.space_group_name_H-M   'P 1'
#
loop_
_entity.id
_entity.type
_entity.pdbx_description
1 polymer ?
#
loop_
_entity_poly.entity_id
_entity_poly.type
_entity_poly.pdbx_seq_one_letter_code
_entity_poly.pdbx_strand_id
1 'polypeptide(L)'
;MKKLFLVLIMLGCLTMAGSQVISGYGFGSVVGTYEEIEDGTVVSNTIDPSNLNSCAFYPESAVTELTTAAGFPIGFEFEYNDVFCNQFVIGSNGYITVGRDQVTVNPESGAYMFVRDGEGRTNCFGVMPNTDVYGSDSTVISYKLTGEAPNRVLVVQYKNWGLGLDFWGENIKAVDMQIRLYEANSNIEFVFRNWNNFDGYSKGARVGLRGNEDDILCRYSADDDWQNTTAKMGDASMYFGDDSNIADGLTYTFMPPAACEAPTSQPTELQYEVSTTQIKGSFEHSETADHYLTLLTTEEALSELPQNGTYYSKGDVIGNATVLSYDTTAVFSTDASLQGTTTYHVFVMAANSYCKQGPVYNTDAPLTSAIRTMPNAPAGLSITEKHTDKFFISVTANENGDNVLVAMCDSLYEPVINYGQKPYIGTPEGSYEVGDFITENGGKVIYIGGSAENVEIDGLEQGTGYYLRAFSVNADMEYSTEVVDVRGATIATLPYTPDLSKAEMYGLPVDWYEEGNTFRVSTQYNQVGGEDEYQLECNLTFGDPTNGKFNTLTTSPILIDKRDVAVTFKYNMSVWSRMTGSTPYNEWAETDTFALQVSKDGINFETIKEYTAQNNPQLDSIQAFAVVEGDLSSYINDTVQIRIYWKNYNAAGARLIIEKFNIDGREIPAIPVVSVAEVTYNSAVVTWRGEQENYEMASCKEGDEWTYKVINGFEAELIDLTAETNYQVKVRGIVAEGDTTEWSETANFTTEPLPECPIPSNLTYEMVENEYIKVSWTGNEEHLAWDVRYRPGSSTSWEMIEGLTEESYTFTDLEPEIAYLWTVRASCTMDRISSWAAQERFISGKTAVSLANASSLKVSAFDGYVNIINSGVYVKDITIYDMQGRSFNKMEINSSDNVIIPLRGLKGFVIVKVNTTDHEFVYKVPVR
;
A
#
# COMPACT_ATOMS: atom_id res chain seq x y z
N MET A 1 -11.21 81.91 -12.36
CA MET A 1 -12.25 82.62 -13.15
C MET A 1 -13.18 81.56 -13.71
N LYS A 2 -14.51 81.49 -13.58
CA LYS A 2 -15.62 82.25 -12.97
C LYS A 2 -16.71 81.17 -12.77
N LYS A 3 -17.20 80.94 -11.54
CA LYS A 3 -18.46 81.44 -10.96
C LYS A 3 -19.77 81.02 -11.66
N LEU A 4 -20.65 80.46 -10.83
CA LEU A 4 -22.13 80.40 -10.85
C LEU A 4 -22.81 79.33 -11.73
N PHE A 5 -23.42 78.33 -11.09
CA PHE A 5 -24.85 78.39 -10.72
C PHE A 5 -25.12 77.45 -9.52
N LEU A 6 -25.65 78.02 -8.45
CA LEU A 6 -26.29 77.36 -7.32
C LEU A 6 -27.77 77.71 -7.44
N VAL A 7 -28.67 76.76 -7.19
CA VAL A 7 -29.91 76.90 -6.38
C VAL A 7 -30.89 75.74 -6.67
N LEU A 8 -31.37 75.16 -5.56
CA LEU A 8 -32.56 74.32 -5.39
C LEU A 8 -32.45 72.82 -5.74
N ILE A 9 -31.87 72.04 -4.81
CA ILE A 9 -32.42 70.71 -4.44
C ILE A 9 -32.51 70.69 -2.91
N MET A 10 -33.69 71.05 -2.40
CA MET A 10 -34.15 70.67 -1.07
C MET A 10 -35.43 69.87 -1.30
N LEU A 11 -35.58 68.77 -0.55
CA LEU A 11 -36.58 67.70 -0.64
C LEU A 11 -36.33 66.64 -1.72
N GLY A 12 -35.88 65.50 -1.22
CA GLY A 12 -35.66 64.26 -1.94
C GLY A 12 -34.72 63.37 -1.14
N CYS A 13 -35.00 63.19 0.15
CA CYS A 13 -34.39 62.11 0.93
C CYS A 13 -34.95 60.82 0.33
N LEU A 14 -34.22 60.25 -0.63
CA LEU A 14 -34.43 58.89 -1.09
C LEU A 14 -33.73 57.99 -0.09
N THR A 15 -34.40 57.69 1.01
CA THR A 15 -34.17 56.46 1.77
C THR A 15 -35.29 55.52 1.39
N MET A 16 -34.98 54.34 0.85
CA MET A 16 -35.63 53.08 1.20
C MET A 16 -34.72 51.94 0.69
N ALA A 17 -33.63 51.66 1.42
CA ALA A 17 -33.30 50.27 1.68
C ALA A 17 -34.34 49.80 2.69
N GLY A 18 -35.04 48.70 2.40
CA GLY A 18 -36.23 48.28 3.15
C GLY A 18 -35.86 47.87 4.58
N SER A 19 -36.29 48.64 5.56
CA SER A 19 -36.25 48.26 6.98
C SER A 19 -37.04 46.97 7.21
N GLN A 20 -36.56 46.08 8.10
CA GLN A 20 -37.36 44.95 8.61
C GLN A 20 -38.32 45.46 9.70
N VAL A 21 -39.53 45.86 9.32
CA VAL A 21 -40.54 46.45 10.22
C VAL A 21 -41.58 45.40 10.64
N ILE A 22 -41.84 44.42 9.77
CA ILE A 22 -42.83 43.37 10.01
C ILE A 22 -42.42 42.48 11.18
N SER A 23 -41.12 42.25 11.33
CA SER A 23 -40.52 41.57 12.47
C SER A 23 -40.95 42.09 13.86
N GLY A 24 -41.23 43.39 13.97
CA GLY A 24 -41.62 44.05 15.22
C GLY A 24 -43.11 43.98 15.54
N TYR A 25 -43.95 43.40 14.68
CA TYR A 25 -45.39 43.29 14.96
C TYR A 25 -45.65 42.39 16.16
N GLY A 26 -46.43 42.90 17.11
CA GLY A 26 -46.97 42.09 18.20
C GLY A 26 -47.99 41.07 17.69
N PHE A 27 -48.19 39.98 18.43
CA PHE A 27 -49.10 38.91 18.04
C PHE A 27 -49.98 38.44 19.20
N GLY A 28 -51.25 38.16 18.90
CA GLY A 28 -52.20 37.57 19.83
C GLY A 28 -53.11 36.55 19.15
N SER A 29 -53.63 35.60 19.93
CA SER A 29 -54.62 34.61 19.46
C SER A 29 -55.76 34.47 20.46
N VAL A 30 -56.99 34.43 19.96
CA VAL A 30 -58.20 34.26 20.77
C VAL A 30 -59.29 33.53 19.98
N VAL A 31 -60.09 32.70 20.64
CA VAL A 31 -61.29 32.11 20.04
C VAL A 31 -62.49 33.00 20.35
N GLY A 32 -63.04 33.65 19.32
CA GLY A 32 -64.19 34.55 19.38
C GLY A 32 -65.35 34.06 18.51
N THR A 33 -66.04 34.99 17.87
CA THR A 33 -67.17 34.70 16.97
C THR A 33 -66.86 35.12 15.53
N TYR A 34 -67.34 34.34 14.56
CA TYR A 34 -67.32 34.70 13.16
C TYR A 34 -68.65 35.33 12.76
N GLU A 35 -68.64 36.61 12.36
CA GLU A 35 -69.82 37.33 11.88
C GLU A 35 -69.74 37.55 10.37
N GLU A 36 -70.66 36.96 9.63
CA GLU A 36 -70.68 37.04 8.17
C GLU A 36 -71.18 38.41 7.68
N ILE A 37 -70.56 38.95 6.63
CA ILE A 37 -71.09 40.14 5.93
C ILE A 37 -72.08 39.72 4.83
N GLU A 38 -73.32 40.22 4.89
CA GLU A 38 -74.39 39.90 3.92
C GLU A 38 -74.47 40.90 2.74
N ASP A 39 -74.06 42.17 2.94
CA ASP A 39 -74.14 43.25 1.94
C ASP A 39 -72.76 43.79 1.51
N GLY A 40 -71.80 42.90 1.27
CA GLY A 40 -70.45 43.28 0.82
C GLY A 40 -70.38 43.59 -0.68
N THR A 41 -69.39 44.38 -1.10
CA THR A 41 -69.03 44.53 -2.51
C THR A 41 -68.31 43.27 -2.97
N VAL A 42 -68.92 42.52 -3.89
CA VAL A 42 -68.38 41.27 -4.44
C VAL A 42 -67.33 41.57 -5.52
N VAL A 43 -66.16 40.94 -5.45
CA VAL A 43 -65.05 41.13 -6.40
C VAL A 43 -64.80 39.92 -7.30
N SER A 44 -65.24 38.73 -6.87
CA SER A 44 -65.03 37.46 -7.59
C SER A 44 -65.96 37.23 -8.78
N ASN A 45 -66.87 38.16 -9.11
CA ASN A 45 -67.83 38.03 -10.21
C ASN A 45 -67.23 38.24 -11.61
N THR A 46 -65.95 38.63 -11.67
CA THR A 46 -65.24 38.98 -12.91
C THR A 46 -64.52 37.79 -13.55
N ILE A 47 -64.42 36.65 -12.86
CA ILE A 47 -63.74 35.44 -13.33
C ILE A 47 -64.62 34.20 -13.16
N ASP A 48 -64.36 33.20 -13.99
CA ASP A 48 -64.97 31.88 -13.84
C ASP A 48 -64.51 31.26 -12.51
N PRO A 49 -65.42 30.78 -11.63
CA PRO A 49 -65.06 30.13 -10.37
C PRO A 49 -64.06 28.98 -10.53
N SER A 50 -64.03 28.29 -11.67
CA SER A 50 -63.07 27.22 -11.96
C SER A 50 -61.63 27.72 -12.22
N ASN A 51 -61.46 29.01 -12.51
CA ASN A 51 -60.17 29.67 -12.75
C ASN A 51 -59.77 30.61 -11.59
N LEU A 52 -60.27 30.35 -10.38
CA LEU A 52 -60.05 31.22 -9.23
C LEU A 52 -58.57 31.26 -8.78
N ASN A 53 -57.80 30.20 -8.98
CA ASN A 53 -56.43 30.10 -8.49
C ASN A 53 -55.47 31.14 -9.13
N SER A 54 -54.50 31.63 -8.36
CA SER A 54 -53.44 32.57 -8.81
C SER A 54 -53.98 33.85 -9.48
N CYS A 55 -55.03 34.42 -8.91
CA CYS A 55 -55.65 35.66 -9.40
C CYS A 55 -55.58 36.77 -8.34
N ALA A 56 -55.54 38.03 -8.78
CA ALA A 56 -55.75 39.19 -7.91
C ALA A 56 -56.83 40.10 -8.47
N PHE A 57 -57.66 40.66 -7.59
CA PHE A 57 -58.80 41.50 -7.95
C PHE A 57 -58.48 42.98 -7.81
N TYR A 58 -58.60 43.71 -8.92
CA TYR A 58 -58.63 45.17 -8.97
C TYR A 58 -60.07 45.65 -9.20
N PRO A 59 -60.36 46.95 -9.00
CA PRO A 59 -61.70 47.50 -9.22
C PRO A 59 -62.27 47.29 -10.63
N GLU A 60 -61.42 47.29 -11.66
CA GLU A 60 -61.84 47.20 -13.05
C GLU A 60 -61.69 45.80 -13.67
N SER A 61 -60.84 44.93 -13.10
CA SER A 61 -60.57 43.59 -13.63
C SER A 61 -59.88 42.68 -12.62
N ALA A 62 -59.90 41.38 -12.88
CA ALA A 62 -58.97 40.44 -12.27
C ALA A 62 -57.72 40.28 -13.13
N VAL A 63 -56.57 40.00 -12.51
CA VAL A 63 -55.28 39.84 -13.17
C VAL A 63 -54.59 38.56 -12.72
N THR A 64 -53.76 37.99 -13.61
CA THR A 64 -52.97 36.76 -13.39
C THR A 64 -51.47 36.97 -13.65
N GLU A 65 -51.05 38.22 -13.86
CA GLU A 65 -49.67 38.61 -14.13
C GLU A 65 -49.32 39.85 -13.29
N LEU A 66 -48.01 40.13 -13.14
CA LEU A 66 -47.51 41.31 -12.43
C LEU A 66 -48.22 42.58 -12.91
N THR A 67 -48.93 43.23 -12.00
CA THR A 67 -49.75 44.40 -12.30
C THR A 67 -49.56 45.46 -11.22
N THR A 68 -49.38 46.71 -11.65
CA THR A 68 -49.41 47.91 -10.80
C THR A 68 -50.55 48.81 -11.24
N ALA A 69 -51.56 48.96 -10.39
CA ALA A 69 -52.73 49.80 -10.68
C ALA A 69 -53.38 50.33 -9.39
N ALA A 70 -54.40 51.18 -9.52
CA ALA A 70 -55.18 51.64 -8.37
C ALA A 70 -56.03 50.47 -7.82
N GLY A 71 -55.82 50.12 -6.57
CA GLY A 71 -56.59 49.10 -5.85
C GLY A 71 -57.95 49.61 -5.35
N PHE A 72 -58.64 48.77 -4.58
CA PHE A 72 -59.84 49.19 -3.87
C PHE A 72 -59.49 50.19 -2.76
N PRO A 73 -60.33 51.22 -2.51
CA PRO A 73 -60.08 52.15 -1.42
C PRO A 73 -60.27 51.46 -0.06
N ILE A 74 -59.28 51.60 0.85
CA ILE A 74 -59.39 51.08 2.23
C ILE A 74 -60.49 51.83 3.01
N GLY A 75 -60.63 53.13 2.73
CA GLY A 75 -61.58 54.03 3.38
C GLY A 75 -60.99 54.86 4.52
N PHE A 76 -59.79 54.52 5.00
CA PHE A 76 -58.99 55.27 5.98
C PHE A 76 -57.49 55.09 5.67
N GLU A 77 -56.64 55.86 6.35
CA GLU A 77 -55.18 55.70 6.28
C GLU A 77 -54.77 54.53 7.16
N PHE A 78 -54.21 53.47 6.57
CA PHE A 78 -53.80 52.25 7.25
C PHE A 78 -52.27 52.16 7.27
N GLU A 79 -51.68 52.00 8.44
CA GLU A 79 -50.21 51.93 8.60
C GLU A 79 -49.74 50.47 8.45
N TYR A 80 -48.91 50.20 7.44
CA TYR A 80 -48.31 48.88 7.23
C TYR A 80 -46.88 49.02 6.70
N ASN A 81 -45.95 48.25 7.27
CA ASN A 81 -44.53 48.25 6.87
C ASN A 81 -43.92 49.68 6.83
N ASP A 82 -44.23 50.50 7.86
CA ASP A 82 -43.84 51.92 8.01
C ASP A 82 -44.31 52.84 6.85
N VAL A 83 -45.36 52.43 6.13
CA VAL A 83 -45.99 53.22 5.05
C VAL A 83 -47.48 53.38 5.33
N PHE A 84 -48.02 54.58 5.09
CA PHE A 84 -49.45 54.82 5.11
C PHE A 84 -50.10 54.38 3.79
N CYS A 85 -50.82 53.27 3.83
CA CYS A 85 -51.57 52.70 2.72
C CYS A 85 -53.02 53.23 2.70
N ASN A 86 -53.54 53.48 1.50
CA ASN A 86 -54.93 53.91 1.28
C ASN A 86 -55.68 53.02 0.29
N GLN A 87 -54.99 52.06 -0.33
CA GLN A 87 -55.54 51.10 -1.28
C GLN A 87 -55.11 49.67 -0.98
N PHE A 88 -55.95 48.72 -1.38
CA PHE A 88 -55.69 47.30 -1.23
C PHE A 88 -56.16 46.49 -2.44
N VAL A 89 -55.55 45.33 -2.64
CA VAL A 89 -55.88 44.34 -3.68
C VAL A 89 -56.10 42.99 -2.99
N ILE A 90 -57.15 42.28 -3.42
CA ILE A 90 -57.51 40.98 -2.84
C ILE A 90 -56.94 39.88 -3.74
N GLY A 91 -56.10 39.02 -3.20
CA GLY A 91 -55.62 37.80 -3.87
C GLY A 91 -56.59 36.65 -3.65
N SER A 92 -56.87 35.86 -4.68
CA SER A 92 -57.77 34.71 -4.59
C SER A 92 -57.23 33.59 -3.68
N ASN A 93 -55.91 33.52 -3.51
CA ASN A 93 -55.21 32.58 -2.63
C ASN A 93 -55.11 33.04 -1.15
N GLY A 94 -56.05 33.87 -0.69
CA GLY A 94 -56.24 34.17 0.73
C GLY A 94 -55.33 35.28 1.29
N TYR A 95 -54.83 36.16 0.43
CA TYR A 95 -53.95 37.27 0.82
C TYR A 95 -54.51 38.63 0.39
N ILE A 96 -54.03 39.68 1.04
CA ILE A 96 -54.22 41.08 0.65
C ILE A 96 -52.85 41.71 0.45
N THR A 97 -52.73 42.54 -0.59
CA THR A 97 -51.59 43.44 -0.77
C THR A 97 -52.08 44.88 -0.61
N VAL A 98 -51.32 45.71 0.11
CA VAL A 98 -51.66 47.12 0.37
C VAL A 98 -50.63 48.08 -0.25
N GLY A 99 -51.05 49.31 -0.50
CA GLY A 99 -50.17 50.33 -1.08
C GLY A 99 -50.70 51.75 -0.95
N ARG A 100 -49.85 52.71 -1.33
CA ARG A 100 -50.17 54.15 -1.41
C ARG A 100 -50.52 54.51 -2.84
N ASP A 101 -51.75 54.92 -3.07
CA ASP A 101 -52.32 55.40 -4.35
C ASP A 101 -52.35 54.39 -5.50
N GLN A 102 -51.46 53.38 -5.48
CA GLN A 102 -51.42 52.20 -6.32
C GLN A 102 -50.95 51.00 -5.48
N VAL A 103 -51.26 49.81 -5.97
CA VAL A 103 -50.80 48.53 -5.42
C VAL A 103 -50.11 47.76 -6.54
N THR A 104 -48.98 47.12 -6.23
CA THR A 104 -48.27 46.22 -7.14
C THR A 104 -48.43 44.79 -6.63
N VAL A 105 -48.94 43.90 -7.46
CA VAL A 105 -49.14 42.48 -7.11
C VAL A 105 -48.67 41.58 -8.24
N ASN A 106 -48.00 40.49 -7.87
CA ASN A 106 -47.66 39.40 -8.79
C ASN A 106 -48.43 38.15 -8.36
N PRO A 107 -49.61 37.87 -8.94
CA PRO A 107 -50.46 36.80 -8.47
C PRO A 107 -49.80 35.42 -8.61
N GLU A 108 -49.61 34.71 -7.49
CA GLU A 108 -49.16 33.32 -7.47
C GLU A 108 -50.04 32.48 -6.53
N SER A 109 -49.86 31.15 -6.58
CA SER A 109 -50.46 30.28 -5.57
C SER A 109 -49.92 30.61 -4.18
N GLY A 110 -50.79 30.53 -3.18
CA GLY A 110 -50.62 31.22 -1.89
C GLY A 110 -49.25 31.03 -1.25
N ALA A 111 -48.77 29.80 -1.15
CA ALA A 111 -47.47 29.46 -0.54
C ALA A 111 -46.28 30.27 -1.09
N TYR A 112 -46.27 30.62 -2.37
CA TYR A 112 -45.14 31.28 -3.02
C TYR A 112 -45.14 32.80 -2.84
N MET A 113 -46.28 33.39 -2.50
CA MET A 113 -46.36 34.83 -2.17
C MET A 113 -45.51 35.19 -0.96
N PHE A 114 -45.22 34.23 -0.07
CA PHE A 114 -44.37 34.45 1.10
C PHE A 114 -42.92 33.99 0.92
N VAL A 115 -42.66 32.99 0.09
CA VAL A 115 -41.35 32.30 0.04
C VAL A 115 -40.47 32.77 -1.12
N ARG A 116 -41.05 33.36 -2.17
CA ARG A 116 -40.27 33.81 -3.34
C ARG A 116 -39.98 35.28 -3.32
N ASP A 117 -38.79 35.66 -3.75
CA ASP A 117 -38.44 37.05 -3.96
C ASP A 117 -38.92 37.57 -5.31
N GLY A 118 -39.02 38.90 -5.42
CA GLY A 118 -39.29 39.61 -6.66
C GLY A 118 -40.44 40.61 -6.56
N GLU A 119 -40.59 41.39 -7.63
CA GLU A 119 -41.55 42.49 -7.70
C GLU A 119 -43.00 42.01 -7.50
N GLY A 120 -43.77 42.79 -6.73
CA GLY A 120 -45.19 42.50 -6.44
C GLY A 120 -45.44 41.42 -5.38
N ARG A 121 -44.41 41.01 -4.62
CA ARG A 121 -44.51 40.03 -3.52
C ARG A 121 -44.29 40.63 -2.13
N THR A 122 -44.15 41.96 -2.04
CA THR A 122 -43.99 42.70 -0.79
C THR A 122 -45.31 43.32 -0.34
N ASN A 123 -45.33 43.86 0.87
CA ASN A 123 -46.50 44.53 1.45
C ASN A 123 -47.78 43.67 1.47
N CYS A 124 -47.62 42.37 1.72
CA CYS A 124 -48.70 41.40 1.64
C CYS A 124 -48.87 40.59 2.92
N PHE A 125 -50.11 40.23 3.22
CA PHE A 125 -50.45 39.47 4.42
C PHE A 125 -51.70 38.64 4.19
N GLY A 126 -51.83 37.52 4.89
CA GLY A 126 -52.94 36.61 4.62
C GLY A 126 -52.84 35.25 5.29
N VAL A 127 -53.80 34.42 4.90
CA VAL A 127 -53.82 32.98 5.14
C VAL A 127 -53.56 32.32 3.79
N MET A 128 -52.40 31.69 3.64
CA MET A 128 -51.90 31.18 2.37
C MET A 128 -51.72 29.67 2.43
N PRO A 129 -52.72 28.90 2.00
CA PRO A 129 -52.63 27.45 1.92
C PRO A 129 -51.57 26.98 0.92
N ASN A 130 -50.91 25.87 1.24
CA ASN A 130 -50.03 25.13 0.34
C ASN A 130 -50.85 24.20 -0.56
N THR A 131 -51.88 24.75 -1.19
CA THR A 131 -52.75 24.04 -2.13
C THR A 131 -53.42 25.03 -3.08
N ASP A 132 -53.91 24.51 -4.19
CA ASP A 132 -54.70 25.28 -5.14
C ASP A 132 -56.08 25.58 -4.57
N VAL A 133 -56.62 26.74 -4.98
CA VAL A 133 -57.94 27.19 -4.57
C VAL A 133 -58.93 27.10 -5.71
N TYR A 134 -60.14 26.65 -5.40
CA TYR A 134 -61.21 26.38 -6.34
C TYR A 134 -62.48 27.13 -5.93
N GLY A 135 -63.18 27.68 -6.91
CA GLY A 135 -64.48 28.30 -6.73
C GLY A 135 -65.63 27.39 -7.17
N SER A 136 -66.81 27.69 -6.63
CA SER A 136 -68.11 27.16 -7.07
C SER A 136 -69.06 28.33 -7.29
N ASP A 137 -70.28 28.07 -7.79
CA ASP A 137 -71.35 29.08 -7.86
C ASP A 137 -71.72 29.68 -6.49
N SER A 138 -71.36 29.00 -5.40
CA SER A 138 -71.60 29.46 -4.03
C SER A 138 -70.43 30.24 -3.42
N THR A 139 -69.30 30.32 -4.13
CA THR A 139 -68.08 31.00 -3.66
C THR A 139 -68.20 32.51 -3.87
N VAL A 140 -67.99 33.27 -2.80
CA VAL A 140 -68.09 34.74 -2.83
C VAL A 140 -66.90 35.34 -2.12
N ILE A 141 -66.09 36.11 -2.85
CA ILE A 141 -65.06 36.97 -2.27
C ILE A 141 -65.60 38.40 -2.31
N SER A 142 -65.71 39.03 -1.14
CA SER A 142 -66.28 40.37 -0.99
C SER A 142 -65.57 41.17 0.09
N TYR A 143 -65.82 42.49 0.09
CA TYR A 143 -65.36 43.35 1.16
C TYR A 143 -66.45 44.33 1.61
N LYS A 144 -66.34 44.81 2.85
CA LYS A 144 -67.24 45.82 3.41
C LYS A 144 -66.49 46.69 4.43
N LEU A 145 -66.68 48.00 4.34
CA LEU A 145 -66.29 48.93 5.39
C LEU A 145 -67.43 49.02 6.42
N THR A 146 -67.13 48.72 7.68
CA THR A 146 -68.09 48.77 8.79
C THR A 146 -67.64 49.77 9.86
N GLY A 147 -68.56 50.16 10.74
CA GLY A 147 -68.30 51.17 11.77
C GLY A 147 -68.32 52.60 11.25
N GLU A 148 -67.91 53.54 12.12
CA GLU A 148 -67.86 54.98 11.85
C GLU A 148 -66.48 55.51 12.24
N ALA A 149 -66.00 56.55 11.54
CA ALA A 149 -64.70 57.14 11.86
C ALA A 149 -64.67 57.64 13.33
N PRO A 150 -63.58 57.45 14.09
CA PRO A 150 -62.27 56.89 13.70
C PRO A 150 -62.10 55.39 14.01
N ASN A 151 -63.19 54.63 14.14
CA ASN A 151 -63.18 53.21 14.52
C ASN A 151 -63.76 52.33 13.40
N ARG A 152 -63.45 52.65 12.14
CA ARG A 152 -63.89 51.83 11.01
C ARG A 152 -63.08 50.55 10.92
N VAL A 153 -63.70 49.51 10.38
CA VAL A 153 -63.06 48.23 10.09
C VAL A 153 -63.35 47.84 8.65
N LEU A 154 -62.31 47.63 7.86
CA LEU A 154 -62.44 47.01 6.54
C LEU A 154 -62.41 45.50 6.73
N VAL A 155 -63.50 44.81 6.36
CA VAL A 155 -63.63 43.36 6.41
C VAL A 155 -63.60 42.81 5.00
N VAL A 156 -62.59 42.01 4.68
CA VAL A 156 -62.53 41.18 3.46
C VAL A 156 -62.94 39.76 3.81
N GLN A 157 -63.90 39.20 3.09
CA GLN A 157 -64.50 37.90 3.37
C GLN A 157 -64.32 36.96 2.17
N TYR A 158 -63.84 35.76 2.47
CA TYR A 158 -63.83 34.61 1.56
C TYR A 158 -64.88 33.63 2.06
N LYS A 159 -66.00 33.52 1.34
CA LYS A 159 -67.12 32.64 1.68
C LYS A 159 -67.15 31.44 0.74
N ASN A 160 -67.33 30.24 1.29
CA ASN A 160 -67.27 28.97 0.56
C ASN A 160 -66.03 28.88 -0.33
N TRP A 161 -64.87 29.23 0.24
CA TRP A 161 -63.59 29.21 -0.43
C TRP A 161 -63.08 27.78 -0.51
N GLY A 162 -62.96 27.21 -1.71
CA GLY A 162 -62.62 25.81 -1.90
C GLY A 162 -61.11 25.58 -1.83
N LEU A 163 -60.66 24.74 -0.90
CA LEU A 163 -59.28 24.28 -0.80
C LEU A 163 -59.15 22.88 -1.43
N GLY A 164 -58.21 22.71 -2.36
CA GLY A 164 -57.90 21.38 -2.92
C GLY A 164 -57.23 20.47 -1.87
N LEU A 165 -57.76 19.26 -1.69
CA LEU A 165 -57.24 18.29 -0.72
C LEU A 165 -56.31 17.24 -1.36
N ASP A 166 -56.46 16.98 -2.65
CA ASP A 166 -55.64 16.03 -3.41
C ASP A 166 -54.87 16.71 -4.56
N PHE A 167 -53.97 15.96 -5.18
CA PHE A 167 -53.12 16.48 -6.27
C PHE A 167 -53.90 16.72 -7.57
N TRP A 168 -55.05 16.06 -7.75
CA TRP A 168 -55.85 16.12 -8.98
C TRP A 168 -57.00 17.13 -8.91
N GLY A 169 -57.25 17.77 -7.76
CA GLY A 169 -58.29 18.77 -7.59
C GLY A 169 -59.72 18.22 -7.58
N GLU A 170 -59.89 16.91 -7.38
CA GLU A 170 -61.20 16.25 -7.36
C GLU A 170 -61.84 16.32 -5.96
N ASN A 171 -61.04 16.47 -4.91
CA ASN A 171 -61.49 16.61 -3.54
C ASN A 171 -61.31 18.07 -3.07
N ILE A 172 -62.41 18.79 -2.91
CA ILE A 172 -62.41 20.21 -2.54
C ILE A 172 -63.16 20.41 -1.23
N LYS A 173 -62.54 21.08 -0.27
CA LYS A 173 -63.16 21.49 1.00
C LYS A 173 -63.49 22.98 0.99
N ALA A 174 -64.76 23.33 1.14
CA ALA A 174 -65.18 24.71 1.33
C ALA A 174 -64.89 25.16 2.78
N VAL A 175 -64.22 26.31 2.92
CA VAL A 175 -63.95 26.98 4.19
C VAL A 175 -64.35 28.46 4.11
N ASP A 176 -64.46 29.11 5.27
CA ASP A 176 -64.70 30.55 5.35
C ASP A 176 -63.56 31.24 6.10
N MET A 177 -63.23 32.46 5.67
CA MET A 177 -62.29 33.30 6.41
C MET A 177 -62.55 34.79 6.21
N GLN A 178 -62.09 35.58 7.17
CA GLN A 178 -62.04 37.03 7.06
C GLN A 178 -60.65 37.56 7.33
N ILE A 179 -60.30 38.63 6.63
CA ILE A 179 -59.16 39.50 6.94
C ILE A 179 -59.73 40.86 7.32
N ARG A 180 -59.37 41.37 8.49
CA ARG A 180 -59.90 42.64 9.02
C ARG A 180 -58.78 43.64 9.27
N LEU A 181 -59.02 44.89 8.87
CA LEU A 181 -58.09 46.01 9.01
C LEU A 181 -58.77 47.09 9.85
N TYR A 182 -58.11 47.54 10.91
CA TYR A 182 -58.69 48.46 11.90
C TYR A 182 -58.14 49.89 11.76
N GLU A 183 -59.01 50.88 11.69
CA GLU A 183 -58.61 52.30 11.57
C GLU A 183 -57.91 52.83 12.83
N ALA A 184 -58.37 52.43 14.02
CA ALA A 184 -57.92 53.04 15.27
C ALA A 184 -56.47 52.71 15.64
N ASN A 185 -55.95 51.56 15.21
CA ASN A 185 -54.65 51.03 15.63
C ASN A 185 -53.88 50.28 14.52
N SER A 186 -54.42 50.21 13.30
CA SER A 186 -53.85 49.44 12.18
C SER A 186 -53.60 47.95 12.48
N ASN A 187 -54.36 47.37 13.42
CA ASN A 187 -54.33 45.93 13.64
C ASN A 187 -54.80 45.18 12.39
N ILE A 188 -54.20 44.01 12.17
CA ILE A 188 -54.61 43.04 11.15
C ILE A 188 -55.16 41.82 11.87
N GLU A 189 -56.37 41.40 11.53
CA GLU A 189 -56.93 40.15 12.05
C GLU A 189 -57.24 39.13 10.97
N PHE A 190 -57.01 37.85 11.29
CA PHE A 190 -57.42 36.70 10.51
C PHE A 190 -58.43 35.89 11.30
N VAL A 191 -59.65 35.71 10.79
CA VAL A 191 -60.74 35.01 11.48
C VAL A 191 -61.22 33.81 10.68
N PHE A 192 -61.29 32.64 11.29
CA PHE A 192 -61.57 31.36 10.63
C PHE A 192 -62.98 30.84 10.93
N ARG A 193 -63.60 30.14 9.97
CA ARG A 193 -64.82 29.33 10.17
C ARG A 193 -64.87 28.17 9.18
N ASN A 194 -65.38 27.02 9.58
CA ASN A 194 -65.50 25.79 8.77
C ASN A 194 -64.15 25.14 8.37
N TRP A 195 -63.06 25.45 9.08
CA TRP A 195 -61.74 24.84 8.88
C TRP A 195 -61.57 23.55 9.73
N ASN A 196 -62.51 22.63 9.54
CA ASN A 196 -62.56 21.34 10.23
C ASN A 196 -63.13 20.26 9.32
N ASN A 197 -62.89 18.98 9.65
CA ASN A 197 -63.35 17.81 8.88
C ASN A 197 -62.82 17.82 7.43
N PHE A 198 -61.54 17.52 7.28
CA PHE A 198 -60.79 17.42 6.03
C PHE A 198 -60.71 15.98 5.49
N ASP A 199 -61.53 15.05 5.99
CA ASP A 199 -61.71 13.69 5.45
C ASP A 199 -60.40 12.88 5.34
N GLY A 200 -59.55 12.99 6.36
CA GLY A 200 -58.25 12.32 6.47
C GLY A 200 -57.10 13.03 5.75
N TYR A 201 -57.36 14.16 5.10
CA TYR A 201 -56.33 14.95 4.43
C TYR A 201 -55.70 15.97 5.39
N SER A 202 -54.40 16.23 5.18
CA SER A 202 -53.64 17.27 5.89
C SER A 202 -52.93 18.17 4.88
N LYS A 203 -52.96 19.49 5.13
CA LYS A 203 -52.36 20.53 4.27
C LYS A 203 -51.63 21.57 5.10
N GLY A 204 -50.55 22.12 4.55
CA GLY A 204 -49.85 23.24 5.16
C GLY A 204 -50.55 24.57 4.83
N ALA A 205 -50.46 25.56 5.71
CA ALA A 205 -50.71 26.96 5.40
C ALA A 205 -49.75 27.87 6.16
N ARG A 206 -49.46 29.02 5.54
CA ARG A 206 -48.79 30.15 6.17
C ARG A 206 -49.84 31.16 6.61
N VAL A 207 -49.69 31.71 7.81
CA VAL A 207 -50.53 32.81 8.29
C VAL A 207 -49.60 33.85 8.87
N GLY A 208 -49.57 35.03 8.27
CA GLY A 208 -48.56 36.01 8.62
C GLY A 208 -48.57 37.27 7.79
N LEU A 209 -47.48 38.02 7.94
CA LEU A 209 -47.20 39.30 7.34
C LEU A 209 -45.88 39.23 6.56
N ARG A 210 -45.80 39.95 5.45
CA ARG A 210 -44.57 40.09 4.65
C ARG A 210 -44.33 41.55 4.24
N GLY A 211 -43.14 42.02 4.61
CA GLY A 211 -42.62 43.35 4.32
C GLY A 211 -41.75 43.34 3.07
N ASN A 212 -40.55 43.91 3.18
CA ASN A 212 -39.54 43.92 2.12
C ASN A 212 -38.54 42.77 2.30
N GLU A 213 -37.98 42.27 1.20
CA GLU A 213 -36.94 41.23 1.23
C GLU A 213 -37.36 40.02 2.11
N ASP A 214 -36.52 39.65 3.08
CA ASP A 214 -36.72 38.53 4.03
C ASP A 214 -37.54 38.91 5.28
N ASP A 215 -38.12 40.11 5.34
CA ASP A 215 -38.93 40.60 6.47
C ASP A 215 -40.30 39.91 6.53
N ILE A 216 -40.32 38.72 7.13
CA ILE A 216 -41.50 37.85 7.22
C ILE A 216 -41.78 37.56 8.70
N LEU A 217 -43.04 37.67 9.09
CA LEU A 217 -43.52 37.27 10.41
C LEU A 217 -44.70 36.31 10.24
N CYS A 218 -44.50 35.05 10.58
CA CYS A 218 -45.54 34.04 10.57
C CYS A 218 -45.95 33.65 11.99
N ARG A 219 -47.19 33.20 12.15
CA ARG A 219 -47.59 32.49 13.38
C ARG A 219 -47.03 31.07 13.37
N TYR A 220 -46.66 30.55 14.53
CA TYR A 220 -45.98 29.26 14.70
C TYR A 220 -46.39 28.55 15.99
N SER A 221 -46.43 27.22 15.93
CA SER A 221 -46.44 26.29 17.06
C SER A 221 -45.63 25.06 16.69
N ALA A 222 -44.91 24.48 17.64
CA ALA A 222 -44.08 23.29 17.42
C ALA A 222 -44.91 22.02 17.18
N ASP A 223 -46.13 21.97 17.73
CA ASP A 223 -47.00 20.79 17.75
C ASP A 223 -48.19 20.92 16.78
N ASP A 224 -48.12 21.82 15.79
CA ASP A 224 -49.23 22.15 14.90
C ASP A 224 -50.53 22.55 15.64
N ASP A 225 -50.43 23.08 16.86
CA ASP A 225 -51.57 23.63 17.62
C ASP A 225 -51.95 25.01 17.04
N TRP A 226 -53.11 25.09 16.41
CA TRP A 226 -53.61 26.33 15.82
C TRP A 226 -54.10 27.33 16.86
N GLN A 227 -54.53 26.91 18.04
CA GLN A 227 -55.02 27.85 19.06
C GLN A 227 -53.87 28.47 19.84
N ASN A 228 -52.93 27.67 20.33
CA ASN A 228 -51.81 28.15 21.14
C ASN A 228 -50.58 28.40 20.27
N THR A 229 -50.60 29.52 19.55
CA THR A 229 -49.52 29.92 18.65
C THR A 229 -48.77 31.14 19.17
N THR A 230 -47.56 31.33 18.68
CA THR A 230 -46.71 32.51 18.90
C THR A 230 -46.28 33.10 17.55
N ALA A 231 -45.74 34.31 17.53
CA ALA A 231 -45.10 34.81 16.32
C ALA A 231 -43.68 34.26 16.18
N LYS A 232 -43.26 34.01 14.95
CA LYS A 232 -41.93 33.55 14.60
C LYS A 232 -41.41 34.35 13.41
N MET A 233 -40.16 34.80 13.53
CA MET A 233 -39.42 35.43 12.45
C MET A 233 -39.12 34.45 11.33
N GLY A 234 -39.33 34.90 10.10
CA GLY A 234 -39.14 34.12 8.89
C GLY A 234 -40.34 33.24 8.53
N ASP A 235 -40.17 32.47 7.45
CA ASP A 235 -41.20 31.55 6.98
C ASP A 235 -41.54 30.48 8.03
N ALA A 236 -42.84 30.31 8.28
CA ALA A 236 -43.39 29.19 9.02
C ALA A 236 -44.70 28.71 8.38
N SER A 237 -44.72 27.45 7.96
CA SER A 237 -45.91 26.73 7.50
C SER A 237 -46.35 25.74 8.58
N MET A 238 -47.64 25.69 8.89
CA MET A 238 -48.23 24.74 9.84
C MET A 238 -49.28 23.87 9.16
N TYR A 239 -49.42 22.62 9.61
CA TYR A 239 -50.39 21.69 9.05
C TYR A 239 -51.76 21.84 9.70
N PHE A 240 -52.82 21.87 8.89
CA PHE A 240 -54.20 21.68 9.31
C PHE A 240 -54.77 20.41 8.69
N GLY A 241 -55.69 19.76 9.39
CA GLY A 241 -56.34 18.51 8.99
C GLY A 241 -57.22 17.98 10.11
N ASP A 242 -57.68 16.74 10.02
CA ASP A 242 -58.59 16.16 11.02
C ASP A 242 -57.98 16.08 12.43
N ASP A 243 -56.66 15.86 12.52
CA ASP A 243 -55.92 15.82 13.79
C ASP A 243 -55.50 17.21 14.29
N SER A 244 -55.64 18.26 13.46
CA SER A 244 -55.25 19.64 13.73
C SER A 244 -56.31 20.62 13.19
N ASN A 245 -57.53 20.52 13.73
CA ASN A 245 -58.65 21.38 13.31
C ASN A 245 -58.49 22.82 13.82
N ILE A 246 -59.00 23.78 13.04
CA ILE A 246 -59.06 25.17 13.45
C ILE A 246 -60.44 25.45 14.05
N ALA A 247 -60.48 25.99 15.26
CA ALA A 247 -61.73 26.35 15.92
C ALA A 247 -62.45 27.47 15.15
N ASP A 248 -63.77 27.35 15.02
CA ASP A 248 -64.60 28.42 14.47
C ASP A 248 -64.50 29.66 15.37
N GLY A 249 -64.30 30.82 14.73
CA GLY A 249 -64.08 32.09 15.42
C GLY A 249 -62.66 32.27 15.96
N LEU A 250 -61.73 31.34 15.75
CA LEU A 250 -60.32 31.57 16.03
C LEU A 250 -59.87 32.83 15.28
N THR A 251 -59.25 33.73 16.01
CA THR A 251 -58.78 35.03 15.54
C THR A 251 -57.31 35.17 15.88
N TYR A 252 -56.49 35.47 14.88
CA TYR A 252 -55.13 35.98 15.10
C TYR A 252 -55.11 37.48 14.90
N THR A 253 -54.43 38.19 15.79
CA THR A 253 -54.28 39.64 15.73
C THR A 253 -52.81 39.99 15.65
N PHE A 254 -52.41 40.65 14.56
CA PHE A 254 -51.10 41.28 14.43
C PHE A 254 -51.21 42.77 14.74
N MET A 255 -50.35 43.26 15.62
CA MET A 255 -50.37 44.61 16.17
C MET A 255 -49.12 45.36 15.69
N PRO A 256 -49.25 46.52 15.03
CA PRO A 256 -48.08 47.29 14.57
C PRO A 256 -47.10 47.61 15.72
N PRO A 257 -45.78 47.63 15.43
CA PRO A 257 -44.77 47.97 16.43
C PRO A 257 -44.91 49.41 16.95
N ALA A 258 -44.43 49.64 18.18
CA ALA A 258 -44.22 50.98 18.71
C ALA A 258 -43.07 51.71 17.97
N ALA A 259 -43.03 53.05 18.08
CA ALA A 259 -41.92 53.83 17.54
C ALA A 259 -40.61 53.50 18.25
N CYS A 260 -39.51 53.47 17.50
CA CYS A 260 -38.21 53.20 18.07
C CYS A 260 -37.78 54.26 19.07
N GLU A 261 -37.31 53.81 20.22
CA GLU A 261 -36.59 54.61 21.20
C GLU A 261 -35.14 54.13 21.25
N ALA A 262 -34.20 55.06 21.48
CA ALA A 262 -32.80 54.70 21.65
C ALA A 262 -32.65 53.79 22.88
N PRO A 263 -31.87 52.69 22.80
CA PRO A 263 -31.54 51.88 23.97
C PRO A 263 -30.98 52.76 25.10
N THR A 264 -31.44 52.54 26.33
CA THR A 264 -30.99 53.34 27.48
C THR A 264 -29.65 52.89 28.06
N SER A 265 -29.17 51.71 27.65
CA SER A 265 -27.90 51.11 28.10
C SER A 265 -27.10 50.58 26.91
N GLN A 266 -25.77 50.68 27.01
CA GLN A 266 -24.83 50.05 26.08
C GLN A 266 -24.57 48.59 26.50
N PRO A 267 -24.07 47.73 25.59
CA PRO A 267 -23.52 46.42 25.97
C PRO A 267 -22.30 46.59 26.90
N THR A 268 -21.90 45.50 27.57
CA THR A 268 -20.79 45.50 28.53
C THR A 268 -19.85 44.30 28.32
N GLU A 269 -18.74 44.24 29.08
CA GLU A 269 -17.85 43.06 29.16
C GLU A 269 -17.35 42.52 27.81
N LEU A 270 -16.51 43.30 27.15
CA LEU A 270 -15.94 42.95 25.85
C LEU A 270 -14.78 41.96 25.99
N GLN A 271 -14.87 40.81 25.32
CA GLN A 271 -13.88 39.72 25.31
C GLN A 271 -13.38 39.44 23.90
N TYR A 272 -12.17 38.88 23.78
CA TYR A 272 -11.50 38.75 22.49
C TYR A 272 -10.63 37.51 22.35
N GLU A 273 -10.55 37.04 21.11
CA GLU A 273 -9.48 36.19 20.60
C GLU A 273 -8.77 36.96 19.47
N VAL A 274 -7.47 37.14 19.60
CA VAL A 274 -6.67 38.00 18.72
C VAL A 274 -5.59 37.17 18.03
N SER A 275 -5.51 37.30 16.71
CA SER A 275 -4.44 36.74 15.90
C SER A 275 -3.60 37.86 15.27
N THR A 276 -2.59 37.48 14.49
CA THR A 276 -1.79 38.43 13.70
C THR A 276 -2.67 39.20 12.70
N THR A 277 -3.71 38.58 12.15
CA THR A 277 -4.49 39.11 11.02
C THR A 277 -5.99 39.24 11.29
N GLN A 278 -6.47 38.83 12.47
CA GLN A 278 -7.89 38.79 12.78
C GLN A 278 -8.18 39.11 14.25
N ILE A 279 -9.30 39.78 14.49
CA ILE A 279 -9.88 39.95 15.82
C ILE A 279 -11.27 39.31 15.82
N LYS A 280 -11.52 38.42 16.76
CA LYS A 280 -12.86 37.93 17.10
C LYS A 280 -13.21 38.44 18.49
N GLY A 281 -14.45 38.82 18.70
CA GLY A 281 -14.88 39.28 20.01
C GLY A 281 -16.33 38.96 20.31
N SER A 282 -16.63 39.01 21.60
CA SER A 282 -17.97 38.86 22.16
C SER A 282 -18.20 39.87 23.27
N PHE A 283 -19.46 40.17 23.58
CA PHE A 283 -19.84 41.06 24.66
C PHE A 283 -21.12 40.60 25.35
N GLU A 284 -21.41 41.17 26.51
CA GLU A 284 -22.68 40.98 27.21
C GLU A 284 -23.76 41.90 26.66
N HIS A 285 -24.95 41.34 26.45
CA HIS A 285 -26.08 42.04 25.85
C HIS A 285 -26.60 43.17 26.76
N SER A 286 -27.10 44.23 26.14
CA SER A 286 -27.91 45.25 26.81
C SER A 286 -29.38 44.80 26.87
N GLU A 287 -30.01 44.89 28.03
CA GLU A 287 -31.43 44.53 28.21
C GLU A 287 -32.39 45.47 27.44
N THR A 288 -31.90 46.62 26.96
CA THR A 288 -32.71 47.65 26.30
C THR A 288 -32.41 47.81 24.80
N ALA A 289 -31.58 46.92 24.25
CA ALA A 289 -31.19 46.89 22.85
C ALA A 289 -31.65 45.59 22.17
N ASP A 290 -32.07 45.69 20.90
CA ASP A 290 -32.35 44.52 20.06
C ASP A 290 -31.24 44.24 19.02
N HIS A 291 -30.41 45.23 18.69
CA HIS A 291 -29.28 45.12 17.75
C HIS A 291 -28.03 45.82 18.28
N TYR A 292 -26.88 45.47 17.67
CA TYR A 292 -25.59 46.05 17.97
C TYR A 292 -24.84 46.41 16.69
N LEU A 293 -24.38 47.66 16.61
CA LEU A 293 -23.47 48.12 15.58
C LEU A 293 -22.04 48.03 16.10
N THR A 294 -21.22 47.22 15.44
CA THR A 294 -19.79 47.09 15.77
C THR A 294 -18.94 47.78 14.71
N LEU A 295 -18.08 48.70 15.13
CA LEU A 295 -17.18 49.48 14.28
C LEU A 295 -15.72 49.18 14.65
N LEU A 296 -14.84 49.23 13.64
CA LEU A 296 -13.39 49.08 13.78
C LEU A 296 -12.67 50.27 13.16
N THR A 297 -11.68 50.82 13.85
CA THR A 297 -10.77 51.84 13.31
C THR A 297 -9.38 51.72 13.92
N THR A 298 -8.38 52.34 13.32
CA THR A 298 -7.01 52.45 13.89
C THR A 298 -6.84 53.71 14.75
N GLU A 299 -7.85 54.57 14.81
CA GLU A 299 -7.83 55.82 15.57
C GLU A 299 -8.53 55.67 16.93
N GLU A 300 -8.09 56.40 17.96
CA GLU A 300 -8.66 56.29 19.31
C GLU A 300 -10.12 56.78 19.44
N ALA A 301 -10.61 57.54 18.45
CA ALA A 301 -11.95 58.11 18.45
C ALA A 301 -12.60 58.08 17.07
N LEU A 302 -13.93 57.95 17.05
CA LEU A 302 -14.74 58.05 15.84
C LEU A 302 -14.84 59.50 15.38
N SER A 303 -14.64 59.76 14.09
CA SER A 303 -14.81 61.10 13.50
C SER A 303 -16.27 61.44 13.18
N GLU A 304 -17.12 60.42 13.02
CA GLU A 304 -18.56 60.52 12.79
C GLU A 304 -19.31 59.44 13.57
N LEU A 305 -20.56 59.71 13.94
CA LEU A 305 -21.44 58.79 14.65
C LEU A 305 -22.52 58.25 13.70
N PRO A 306 -23.06 57.04 13.94
CA PRO A 306 -24.15 56.50 13.12
C PRO A 306 -25.38 57.40 13.18
N GLN A 307 -26.11 57.47 12.07
CA GLN A 307 -27.31 58.28 11.95
C GLN A 307 -28.56 57.42 12.17
N ASN A 308 -29.48 57.89 13.01
CA ASN A 308 -30.78 57.23 13.19
C ASN A 308 -31.53 57.13 11.85
N GLY A 309 -32.25 56.01 11.65
CA GLY A 309 -32.96 55.69 10.42
C GLY A 309 -32.06 55.18 9.29
N THR A 310 -30.74 55.08 9.51
CA THR A 310 -29.80 54.52 8.51
C THR A 310 -29.36 53.13 8.93
N TYR A 311 -29.57 52.14 8.07
CA TYR A 311 -29.01 50.80 8.24
C TYR A 311 -27.60 50.73 7.70
N TYR A 312 -26.71 50.05 8.42
CA TYR A 312 -25.31 49.86 8.04
C TYR A 312 -25.03 48.38 7.78
N SER A 313 -24.42 48.08 6.64
CA SER A 313 -23.97 46.75 6.26
C SER A 313 -22.50 46.54 6.60
N LYS A 314 -22.07 45.28 6.76
CA LYS A 314 -20.64 44.95 6.93
C LYS A 314 -19.83 45.53 5.77
N GLY A 315 -18.75 46.23 6.08
CA GLY A 315 -17.87 46.90 5.13
C GLY A 315 -18.21 48.36 4.85
N ASP A 316 -19.38 48.85 5.28
CA ASP A 316 -19.71 50.28 5.18
C ASP A 316 -18.74 51.13 6.02
N VAL A 317 -18.59 52.40 5.65
CA VAL A 317 -17.68 53.34 6.31
C VAL A 317 -18.48 54.45 6.99
N ILE A 318 -18.20 54.68 8.28
CA ILE A 318 -18.73 55.79 9.08
C ILE A 318 -17.54 56.63 9.54
N GLY A 319 -17.36 57.80 8.95
CA GLY A 319 -16.18 58.63 9.20
C GLY A 319 -14.87 57.88 8.93
N ASN A 320 -14.11 57.59 9.98
CA ASN A 320 -12.82 56.87 9.97
C ASN A 320 -12.92 55.39 10.37
N ALA A 321 -14.13 54.86 10.58
CA ALA A 321 -14.35 53.49 11.01
C ALA A 321 -15.09 52.66 9.96
N THR A 322 -14.80 51.36 9.94
CA THR A 322 -15.47 50.36 9.10
C THR A 322 -16.45 49.55 9.95
N VAL A 323 -17.63 49.30 9.40
CA VAL A 323 -18.66 48.48 10.03
C VAL A 323 -18.27 47.01 9.95
N LEU A 324 -18.09 46.37 11.10
CA LEU A 324 -17.83 44.93 11.20
C LEU A 324 -19.12 44.11 11.16
N SER A 325 -20.14 44.57 11.88
CA SER A 325 -21.43 43.92 11.96
C SER A 325 -22.52 44.89 12.38
N TYR A 326 -23.74 44.59 11.93
CA TYR A 326 -24.98 45.10 12.47
C TYR A 326 -25.92 43.92 12.67
N ASP A 327 -26.01 43.41 13.89
CA ASP A 327 -26.67 42.12 14.18
C ASP A 327 -27.33 42.16 15.58
N THR A 328 -28.26 41.26 15.79
CA THR A 328 -28.86 40.90 17.09
C THR A 328 -27.90 40.12 17.98
N THR A 329 -26.87 39.49 17.41
CA THR A 329 -25.91 38.66 18.14
C THR A 329 -24.82 39.50 18.82
N ALA A 330 -24.42 39.10 20.04
CA ALA A 330 -23.33 39.75 20.77
C ALA A 330 -21.92 39.21 20.44
N VAL A 331 -21.70 38.89 19.16
CA VAL A 331 -20.41 38.41 18.65
C VAL A 331 -20.03 39.15 17.37
N PHE A 332 -18.74 39.27 17.10
CA PHE A 332 -18.23 39.84 15.86
C PHE A 332 -16.89 39.22 15.48
N SER A 333 -16.55 39.36 14.20
CA SER A 333 -15.23 38.98 13.68
C SER A 333 -14.83 39.90 12.53
N THR A 334 -13.54 40.23 12.47
CA THR A 334 -12.95 40.86 11.28
C THR A 334 -12.67 39.81 10.22
N ASP A 335 -12.45 40.26 8.99
CA ASP A 335 -11.81 39.39 7.99
C ASP A 335 -10.33 39.16 8.38
N ALA A 336 -9.74 38.06 7.91
CA ALA A 336 -8.34 37.70 8.18
C ALA A 336 -7.37 38.49 7.28
N SER A 337 -7.36 39.82 7.44
CA SER A 337 -6.61 40.77 6.60
C SER A 337 -6.01 41.94 7.37
N LEU A 338 -6.13 41.94 8.70
CA LEU A 338 -5.54 42.97 9.55
C LEU A 338 -4.01 42.90 9.50
N GLN A 339 -3.37 44.02 9.83
CA GLN A 339 -1.92 44.09 9.93
C GLN A 339 -1.50 43.68 11.35
N GLY A 340 -0.44 42.88 11.47
CA GLY A 340 0.13 42.51 12.76
C GLY A 340 0.74 43.72 13.48
N THR A 341 0.90 43.60 14.80
CA THR A 341 1.47 44.66 15.66
C THR A 341 0.72 45.99 15.61
N THR A 342 -0.51 46.01 15.11
CA THR A 342 -1.31 47.23 14.90
C THR A 342 -2.40 47.32 15.95
N THR A 343 -2.56 48.50 16.56
CA THR A 343 -3.65 48.75 17.52
C THR A 343 -4.91 49.15 16.78
N TYR A 344 -5.99 48.42 17.03
CA TYR A 344 -7.32 48.71 16.54
C TYR A 344 -8.23 49.05 17.71
N HIS A 345 -9.14 49.98 17.48
CA HIS A 345 -10.17 50.39 18.42
C HIS A 345 -11.50 49.84 17.94
N VAL A 346 -12.15 49.05 18.81
CA VAL A 346 -13.49 48.51 18.58
C VAL A 346 -14.48 49.39 19.31
N PHE A 347 -15.59 49.71 18.64
CA PHE A 347 -16.72 50.42 19.23
C PHE A 347 -17.99 49.59 19.01
N VAL A 348 -18.71 49.27 20.08
CA VAL A 348 -20.00 48.59 20.03
C VAL A 348 -21.08 49.54 20.54
N MET A 349 -22.10 49.78 19.71
CA MET A 349 -23.24 50.63 20.02
C MET A 349 -24.52 49.80 20.02
N ALA A 350 -25.30 49.94 21.09
CA ALA A 350 -26.66 49.44 21.16
C ALA A 350 -27.58 50.18 20.16
N ALA A 351 -28.45 49.45 19.49
CA ALA A 351 -29.50 49.99 18.62
C ALA A 351 -30.83 49.26 18.86
N ASN A 352 -31.94 49.95 18.56
CA ASN A 352 -33.27 49.36 18.44
C ASN A 352 -33.76 49.47 17.00
N SER A 353 -34.12 48.33 16.40
CA SER A 353 -34.56 48.19 15.01
C SER A 353 -35.89 47.47 14.87
N TYR A 354 -36.31 46.66 15.86
CA TYR A 354 -37.59 45.96 15.85
C TYR A 354 -38.73 46.89 16.30
N CYS A 355 -38.81 48.04 15.65
CA CYS A 355 -39.72 49.11 15.95
C CYS A 355 -39.87 50.02 14.72
N LYS A 356 -40.93 50.83 14.66
CA LYS A 356 -41.14 51.71 13.50
C LYS A 356 -40.19 52.91 13.55
N GLN A 357 -39.82 53.44 12.37
CA GLN A 357 -38.88 54.55 12.21
C GLN A 357 -37.45 54.24 12.73
N GLY A 358 -37.10 52.96 12.84
CA GLY A 358 -35.77 52.48 13.21
C GLY A 358 -34.78 52.43 12.03
N PRO A 359 -33.49 52.19 12.30
CA PRO A 359 -32.92 51.91 13.62
C PRO A 359 -32.61 53.20 14.39
N VAL A 360 -32.66 53.14 15.72
CA VAL A 360 -32.24 54.24 16.60
C VAL A 360 -31.04 53.80 17.42
N TYR A 361 -29.92 54.50 17.26
CA TYR A 361 -28.64 54.19 17.88
C TYR A 361 -28.46 54.92 19.20
N ASN A 362 -28.01 54.21 20.25
CA ASN A 362 -27.43 54.85 21.42
C ASN A 362 -25.98 55.24 21.10
N THR A 363 -25.75 56.54 20.91
CA THR A 363 -24.42 57.10 20.60
C THR A 363 -23.70 57.64 21.85
N ASP A 364 -24.35 57.59 23.01
CA ASP A 364 -23.76 58.01 24.27
C ASP A 364 -22.85 56.90 24.82
N ALA A 365 -21.58 57.25 25.06
CA ALA A 365 -20.57 56.40 25.71
C ALA A 365 -20.53 54.94 25.20
N PRO A 366 -20.30 54.70 23.90
CA PRO A 366 -20.25 53.35 23.32
C PRO A 366 -19.25 52.45 24.05
N LEU A 367 -19.52 51.14 24.06
CA LEU A 367 -18.57 50.16 24.60
C LEU A 367 -17.33 50.19 23.72
N THR A 368 -16.17 50.54 24.27
CA THR A 368 -14.93 50.69 23.52
C THR A 368 -13.79 49.93 24.16
N SER A 369 -12.89 49.41 23.32
CA SER A 369 -11.64 48.80 23.74
C SER A 369 -10.57 48.97 22.66
N ALA A 370 -9.32 49.05 23.09
CA ALA A 370 -8.15 49.08 22.23
C ALA A 370 -7.47 47.70 22.26
N ILE A 371 -7.26 47.11 21.09
CA ILE A 371 -6.76 45.75 20.92
C ILE A 371 -5.61 45.79 19.93
N ARG A 372 -4.46 45.27 20.34
CA ARG A 372 -3.29 45.15 19.48
C ARG A 372 -3.24 43.75 18.88
N THR A 373 -3.12 43.65 17.56
CA THR A 373 -2.90 42.37 16.88
C THR A 373 -1.54 41.78 17.20
N MET A 374 -1.45 40.45 17.13
CA MET A 374 -0.18 39.74 17.39
C MET A 374 0.90 40.12 16.35
N PRO A 375 2.19 39.87 16.62
CA PRO A 375 3.26 40.18 15.69
C PRO A 375 3.08 39.56 14.30
N ASN A 376 3.62 40.23 13.28
CA ASN A 376 3.71 39.66 11.94
C ASN A 376 4.63 38.43 11.94
N ALA A 377 4.29 37.41 11.15
CA ALA A 377 5.14 36.23 10.96
C ALA A 377 6.56 36.61 10.49
N PRO A 378 7.55 35.74 10.73
CA PRO A 378 8.90 35.93 10.18
C PRO A 378 8.85 36.09 8.66
N ALA A 379 9.75 36.87 8.08
CA ALA A 379 9.78 37.08 6.63
C ALA A 379 10.27 35.83 5.86
N GLY A 380 11.00 34.93 6.52
CA GLY A 380 11.45 33.69 5.88
C GLY A 380 12.15 32.71 6.80
N LEU A 381 12.05 31.43 6.43
CA LEU A 381 12.78 30.31 7.00
C LEU A 381 13.13 29.36 5.85
N SER A 382 14.39 28.93 5.74
CA SER A 382 14.80 27.96 4.73
C SER A 382 15.91 27.05 5.24
N ILE A 383 15.98 25.83 4.70
CA ILE A 383 17.12 24.93 4.86
C ILE A 383 18.06 25.18 3.69
N THR A 384 19.28 25.64 3.97
CA THR A 384 20.27 26.03 2.95
C THR A 384 21.17 24.87 2.56
N GLU A 385 21.54 24.00 3.51
CA GLU A 385 22.38 22.83 3.26
C GLU A 385 21.92 21.62 4.10
N LYS A 386 22.10 20.42 3.55
CA LYS A 386 21.68 19.15 4.16
C LYS A 386 22.86 18.19 4.21
N HIS A 387 23.04 17.55 5.36
CA HIS A 387 24.04 16.51 5.58
C HIS A 387 23.38 15.25 6.16
N THR A 388 24.18 14.25 6.49
CA THR A 388 23.70 13.01 7.12
C THR A 388 23.15 13.23 8.53
N ASP A 389 23.71 14.15 9.31
CA ASP A 389 23.40 14.33 10.73
C ASP A 389 23.14 15.80 11.13
N LYS A 390 23.00 16.70 10.15
CA LYS A 390 22.79 18.13 10.40
C LYS A 390 22.17 18.89 9.24
N PHE A 391 21.62 20.05 9.57
CA PHE A 391 21.17 21.07 8.62
C PHE A 391 21.87 22.41 8.84
N PHE A 392 21.93 23.21 7.78
CA PHE A 392 22.11 24.65 7.89
C PHE A 392 20.81 25.34 7.51
N ILE A 393 20.38 26.31 8.32
CA ILE A 393 19.16 27.08 8.08
C ILE A 393 19.45 28.57 7.93
N SER A 394 18.58 29.26 7.21
CA SER A 394 18.53 30.73 7.15
C SER A 394 17.19 31.21 7.72
N VAL A 395 17.25 32.24 8.56
CA VAL A 395 16.13 32.82 9.29
C VAL A 395 16.08 34.31 9.00
N THR A 396 14.93 34.81 8.57
CA THR A 396 14.72 36.24 8.28
C THR A 396 13.58 36.77 9.17
N ALA A 397 13.92 37.72 10.05
CA ALA A 397 12.96 38.43 10.89
C ALA A 397 11.94 39.22 10.04
N ASN A 398 10.80 39.57 10.66
CA ASN A 398 9.80 40.43 10.04
C ASN A 398 10.32 41.88 9.86
N GLU A 399 9.53 42.74 9.21
CA GLU A 399 9.92 44.14 8.93
C GLU A 399 10.20 44.96 10.20
N ASN A 400 9.61 44.58 11.35
CA ASN A 400 9.86 45.23 12.65
C ASN A 400 11.18 44.79 13.29
N GLY A 401 11.84 43.75 12.74
CA GLY A 401 13.05 43.18 13.31
C GLY A 401 12.81 42.41 14.61
N ASP A 402 11.60 41.86 14.80
CA ASP A 402 11.29 41.00 15.93
C ASP A 402 12.20 39.77 15.93
N ASN A 403 12.52 39.25 17.13
CA ASN A 403 13.25 37.99 17.22
C ASN A 403 12.41 36.86 16.61
N VAL A 404 13.07 35.81 16.16
CA VAL A 404 12.45 34.62 15.59
C VAL A 404 12.77 33.43 16.46
N LEU A 405 11.74 32.71 16.89
CA LEU A 405 11.84 31.39 17.50
C LEU A 405 11.63 30.34 16.40
N VAL A 406 12.58 29.43 16.22
CA VAL A 406 12.42 28.27 15.34
C VAL A 406 12.36 27.02 16.20
N ALA A 407 11.30 26.25 16.00
CA ALA A 407 11.12 24.94 16.62
C ALA A 407 11.05 23.85 15.55
N MET A 408 11.42 22.63 15.94
CA MET A 408 11.58 21.49 15.04
C MET A 408 10.98 20.22 15.64
N CYS A 409 10.42 19.36 14.79
CA CYS A 409 9.99 18.01 15.12
C CYS A 409 10.26 17.06 13.95
N ASP A 410 10.26 15.75 14.21
CA ASP A 410 10.40 14.68 13.21
C ASP A 410 9.08 13.96 12.93
N SER A 411 7.98 14.41 13.55
CA SER A 411 6.66 13.79 13.46
C SER A 411 5.56 14.81 13.19
N LEU A 412 4.48 14.31 12.62
CA LEU A 412 3.21 15.01 12.49
C LEU A 412 2.29 14.63 13.67
N TYR A 413 1.30 15.47 13.98
CA TYR A 413 0.40 15.32 15.14
C TYR A 413 -0.33 13.95 15.22
N GLU A 414 -0.55 13.42 16.44
CA GLU A 414 -1.27 12.15 16.75
C GLU A 414 -2.78 12.20 16.39
N PRO A 415 -3.44 11.06 16.10
CA PRO A 415 -4.40 10.95 15.01
C PRO A 415 -5.75 11.63 15.31
N VAL A 416 -6.12 12.59 14.47
CA VAL A 416 -7.52 12.74 14.05
C VAL A 416 -7.56 12.56 12.55
N ILE A 417 -8.49 11.72 12.12
CA ILE A 417 -8.65 11.06 10.82
C ILE A 417 -9.04 12.06 9.70
N ASN A 418 -8.44 13.25 9.66
CA ASN A 418 -8.80 14.32 8.76
C ASN A 418 -7.58 14.86 7.99
N TYR A 419 -7.82 15.07 6.70
CA TYR A 419 -6.90 15.66 5.73
C TYR A 419 -6.15 16.89 6.28
N GLY A 420 -4.82 16.94 6.07
CA GLY A 420 -3.95 18.07 6.42
C GLY A 420 -3.33 17.99 7.80
N GLN A 421 -2.49 16.97 8.05
CA GLN A 421 -1.73 16.85 9.31
C GLN A 421 -0.72 17.99 9.43
N LYS A 422 -0.71 18.67 10.58
CA LYS A 422 0.27 19.74 10.87
C LYS A 422 1.49 19.19 11.62
N PRO A 423 2.68 19.82 11.48
CA PRO A 423 3.84 19.54 12.30
C PRO A 423 3.51 19.55 13.80
N TYR A 424 4.00 18.57 14.55
CA TYR A 424 3.83 18.46 16.00
C TYR A 424 4.75 19.42 16.76
N ILE A 425 4.53 20.73 16.54
CA ILE A 425 5.31 21.82 17.14
C ILE A 425 4.49 22.59 18.19
N GLY A 426 3.16 22.65 18.03
CA GLY A 426 2.29 23.43 18.91
C GLY A 426 2.39 24.94 18.73
N THR A 427 1.92 25.68 19.73
CA THR A 427 1.95 27.14 19.80
C THR A 427 2.70 27.55 21.07
N PRO A 428 3.70 28.43 21.00
CA PRO A 428 4.46 28.88 22.17
C PRO A 428 3.60 29.73 23.12
N GLU A 429 3.58 29.39 24.40
CA GLU A 429 2.85 30.10 25.46
C GLU A 429 3.79 30.39 26.64
N GLY A 430 4.74 31.31 26.46
CA GLY A 430 5.66 31.70 27.53
C GLY A 430 7.07 32.01 27.02
N SER A 431 8.05 31.99 27.93
CA SER A 431 9.46 32.17 27.57
C SER A 431 10.12 30.83 27.31
N TYR A 432 10.93 30.74 26.26
CA TYR A 432 11.68 29.54 25.88
C TYR A 432 13.17 29.85 25.71
N GLU A 433 14.00 28.84 25.93
CA GLU A 433 15.41 28.80 25.59
C GLU A 433 15.68 27.72 24.53
N VAL A 434 16.84 27.78 23.85
CA VAL A 434 17.23 26.74 22.90
C VAL A 434 17.40 25.41 23.63
N GLY A 435 16.72 24.37 23.14
CA GLY A 435 16.65 23.04 23.75
C GLY A 435 15.33 22.75 24.48
N ASP A 436 14.53 23.77 24.78
CA ASP A 436 13.20 23.59 25.37
C ASP A 436 12.22 22.96 24.36
N PHE A 437 11.12 22.41 24.86
CA PHE A 437 10.04 21.85 24.05
C PHE A 437 8.76 22.68 24.22
N ILE A 438 8.12 23.05 23.10
CA ILE A 438 6.86 23.82 23.11
C ILE A 438 5.70 22.93 23.57
N THR A 439 5.65 21.67 23.12
CA THR A 439 4.66 20.67 23.55
C THR A 439 5.35 19.47 24.17
N GLU A 440 4.63 18.70 24.99
CA GLU A 440 5.17 17.48 25.59
C GLU A 440 5.67 16.54 24.49
N ASN A 441 6.99 16.32 24.42
CA ASN A 441 7.68 15.53 23.38
C ASN A 441 7.59 16.07 21.94
N GLY A 442 7.29 17.36 21.72
CA GLY A 442 7.18 17.97 20.39
C GLY A 442 7.68 19.42 20.32
N GLY A 443 8.05 19.88 19.12
CA GLY A 443 8.49 21.25 18.88
C GLY A 443 9.72 21.67 19.69
N LYS A 444 10.84 20.96 19.53
CA LYS A 444 12.11 21.33 20.17
C LYS A 444 12.59 22.67 19.60
N VAL A 445 12.83 23.64 20.48
CA VAL A 445 13.35 24.95 20.10
C VAL A 445 14.82 24.82 19.71
N ILE A 446 15.14 25.19 18.47
CA ILE A 446 16.48 25.06 17.88
C ILE A 446 17.17 26.42 17.64
N TYR A 447 16.41 27.51 17.59
CA TYR A 447 16.95 28.85 17.40
C TYR A 447 16.05 29.91 18.04
N ILE A 448 16.66 30.90 18.71
CA ILE A 448 16.01 32.14 19.15
C ILE A 448 16.97 33.30 18.89
N GLY A 449 16.56 34.26 18.06
CA GLY A 449 17.36 35.45 17.76
C GLY A 449 16.83 36.23 16.57
N GLY A 450 17.53 37.28 16.14
CA GLY A 450 17.16 38.04 14.94
C GLY A 450 17.43 37.28 13.64
N SER A 451 17.50 37.99 12.51
CA SER A 451 17.90 37.38 11.23
C SER A 451 19.30 36.78 11.28
N ALA A 452 19.47 35.57 10.75
CA ALA A 452 20.75 34.87 10.69
C ALA A 452 20.80 33.94 9.46
N GLU A 453 22.00 33.75 8.91
CA GLU A 453 22.27 32.80 7.82
C GLU A 453 23.21 31.70 8.30
N ASN A 454 23.08 30.51 7.72
CA ASN A 454 23.93 29.34 8.00
C ASN A 454 23.95 28.96 9.49
N VAL A 455 22.79 29.01 10.14
CA VAL A 455 22.64 28.46 11.50
C VAL A 455 22.74 26.95 11.44
N GLU A 456 23.74 26.39 12.11
CA GLU A 456 23.99 24.94 12.16
C GLU A 456 23.08 24.28 13.20
N ILE A 457 22.34 23.25 12.77
CA ILE A 457 21.51 22.39 13.61
C ILE A 457 22.10 20.97 13.54
N ASP A 458 22.75 20.53 14.61
CA ASP A 458 23.49 19.26 14.68
C ASP A 458 22.74 18.15 15.45
N GLY A 459 23.30 16.93 15.40
CA GLY A 459 22.79 15.79 16.15
C GLY A 459 21.46 15.24 15.63
N LEU A 460 21.17 15.42 14.34
CA LEU A 460 19.98 14.90 13.68
C LEU A 460 20.15 13.42 13.34
N GLU A 461 19.04 12.69 13.38
CA GLU A 461 18.98 11.30 12.92
C GLU A 461 19.13 11.23 11.40
N GLN A 462 19.82 10.19 10.92
CA GLN A 462 20.18 10.04 9.51
C GLN A 462 18.99 9.47 8.72
N GLY A 463 18.72 10.03 7.54
CA GLY A 463 17.56 9.64 6.71
C GLY A 463 16.20 10.04 7.30
N THR A 464 16.17 10.96 8.27
CA THR A 464 14.95 11.37 8.96
C THR A 464 14.42 12.68 8.39
N GLY A 465 13.11 12.73 8.14
CA GLY A 465 12.40 13.94 7.76
C GLY A 465 12.09 14.81 8.97
N TYR A 466 12.40 16.11 8.87
CA TYR A 466 12.11 17.10 9.89
C TYR A 466 11.21 18.22 9.37
N TYR A 467 10.36 18.72 10.26
CA TYR A 467 9.51 19.88 10.06
C TYR A 467 9.99 20.98 11.00
N LEU A 468 10.20 22.17 10.45
CA LEU A 468 10.62 23.35 11.20
C LEU A 468 9.56 24.43 11.04
N ARG A 469 9.28 25.14 12.13
CA ARG A 469 8.34 26.25 12.16
C ARG A 469 8.98 27.45 12.83
N ALA A 470 8.87 28.60 12.19
CA ALA A 470 9.31 29.88 12.73
C ALA A 470 8.13 30.74 13.18
N PHE A 471 8.28 31.32 14.38
CA PHE A 471 7.39 32.31 14.97
C PHE A 471 8.16 33.60 15.22
N SER A 472 7.56 34.77 15.00
CA SER A 472 8.12 36.02 15.50
C SER A 472 7.78 36.16 16.98
N VAL A 473 8.70 36.69 17.77
CA VAL A 473 8.50 37.04 19.18
C VAL A 473 8.90 38.51 19.40
N ASN A 474 7.93 39.31 19.82
CA ASN A 474 8.15 40.74 20.05
C ASN A 474 8.79 41.00 21.43
N ALA A 475 9.04 42.27 21.75
CA ALA A 475 9.63 42.68 23.03
C ALA A 475 8.75 42.38 24.25
N ASP A 476 7.45 42.17 24.06
CA ASP A 476 6.47 41.85 25.11
C ASP A 476 6.32 40.33 25.32
N MET A 477 7.13 39.52 24.63
CA MET A 477 7.08 38.05 24.62
C MET A 477 5.77 37.48 24.02
N GLU A 478 5.13 38.24 23.12
CA GLU A 478 3.98 37.78 22.34
C GLU A 478 4.47 37.14 21.03
N TYR A 479 3.84 36.04 20.64
CA TYR A 479 4.21 35.28 19.45
C TYR A 479 3.26 35.57 18.29
N SER A 480 3.78 35.55 17.07
CA SER A 480 2.95 35.58 15.87
C SER A 480 2.07 34.33 15.80
N THR A 481 0.81 34.48 15.40
CA THR A 481 -0.06 33.32 15.12
C THR A 481 0.10 32.82 13.69
N GLU A 482 0.52 33.70 12.78
CA GLU A 482 1.01 33.33 11.46
C GLU A 482 2.47 32.85 11.58
N VAL A 483 2.84 31.85 10.77
CA VAL A 483 4.09 31.11 10.89
C VAL A 483 4.74 30.88 9.53
N VAL A 484 6.03 30.57 9.53
CA VAL A 484 6.73 30.07 8.33
C VAL A 484 7.18 28.64 8.58
N ASP A 485 6.64 27.71 7.79
CA ASP A 485 6.97 26.29 7.86
C ASP A 485 7.95 25.91 6.74
N VAL A 486 8.99 25.14 7.07
CA VAL A 486 9.86 24.46 6.11
C VAL A 486 10.02 23.00 6.53
N ARG A 487 10.32 22.13 5.57
CA ARG A 487 10.64 20.72 5.84
C ARG A 487 11.90 20.32 5.09
N GLY A 488 12.64 19.37 5.63
CA GLY A 488 13.80 18.77 4.97
C GLY A 488 14.20 17.47 5.64
N ALA A 489 14.79 16.57 4.87
CA ALA A 489 15.31 15.29 5.32
C ALA A 489 16.83 15.32 5.36
N THR A 490 17.41 14.70 6.38
CA THR A 490 18.85 14.41 6.39
C THR A 490 19.18 13.37 5.33
N ILE A 491 20.42 13.39 4.84
CA ILE A 491 20.88 12.41 3.85
C ILE A 491 20.87 11.02 4.51
N ALA A 492 20.18 10.07 3.90
CA ALA A 492 20.11 8.71 4.41
C ALA A 492 21.44 7.95 4.20
N THR A 493 21.73 7.00 5.08
CA THR A 493 22.87 6.06 4.98
C THR A 493 22.36 4.62 5.05
N LEU A 494 23.20 3.63 4.74
CA LEU A 494 22.76 2.23 4.66
C LEU A 494 22.92 1.47 5.98
N PRO A 495 21.97 0.58 6.36
CA PRO A 495 20.72 0.26 5.65
C PRO A 495 19.69 1.39 5.75
N TYR A 496 18.89 1.56 4.70
CA TYR A 496 17.85 2.58 4.67
C TYR A 496 16.49 1.99 4.32
N THR A 497 15.52 2.22 5.20
CA THR A 497 14.09 1.99 4.97
C THR A 497 13.36 3.28 5.36
N PRO A 498 12.53 3.88 4.48
CA PRO A 498 11.78 5.08 4.82
C PRO A 498 10.72 4.75 5.88
N ASP A 499 10.69 5.56 6.94
CA ASP A 499 9.64 5.48 7.95
C ASP A 499 8.37 6.20 7.45
N LEU A 500 7.48 5.44 6.81
CA LEU A 500 6.23 5.97 6.27
C LEU A 500 5.23 6.38 7.36
N SER A 501 5.41 5.94 8.61
CA SER A 501 4.52 6.34 9.71
C SER A 501 4.69 7.80 10.13
N LYS A 502 5.86 8.37 9.85
CA LYS A 502 6.18 9.79 10.08
C LYS A 502 5.81 10.70 8.90
N ALA A 503 5.41 10.12 7.77
CA ALA A 503 4.98 10.88 6.60
C ALA A 503 3.52 11.34 6.73
N GLU A 504 3.14 12.39 6.00
CA GLU A 504 1.75 12.86 5.95
C GLU A 504 0.86 11.80 5.32
N MET A 505 -0.24 11.43 5.99
CA MET A 505 -1.26 10.54 5.41
C MET A 505 -1.83 11.19 4.15
N TYR A 506 -1.84 10.43 3.06
CA TYR A 506 -2.14 10.90 1.71
C TYR A 506 -1.12 11.88 1.10
N GLY A 507 0.03 12.08 1.74
CA GLY A 507 1.18 12.83 1.23
C GLY A 507 2.38 11.93 0.94
N LEU A 508 3.56 12.52 0.80
CA LEU A 508 4.84 11.83 0.58
C LEU A 508 5.79 12.03 1.78
N PRO A 509 6.78 11.12 1.97
CA PRO A 509 7.88 11.37 2.88
C PRO A 509 8.60 12.70 2.58
N VAL A 510 9.21 13.30 3.59
CA VAL A 510 9.89 14.59 3.45
C VAL A 510 10.98 14.52 2.38
N ASP A 511 11.04 15.54 1.51
CA ASP A 511 11.92 15.65 0.34
C ASP A 511 11.76 14.59 -0.76
N TRP A 512 10.77 13.70 -0.64
CA TRP A 512 10.36 12.89 -1.77
C TRP A 512 9.46 13.72 -2.67
N TYR A 513 9.53 13.49 -3.98
CA TYR A 513 8.73 14.20 -4.95
C TYR A 513 8.28 13.30 -6.09
N GLU A 514 7.23 13.73 -6.74
CA GLU A 514 6.55 13.01 -7.82
C GLU A 514 6.40 13.88 -9.06
N GLU A 515 6.30 13.23 -10.21
CA GLU A 515 5.85 13.86 -11.46
C GLU A 515 4.79 12.96 -12.10
N GLY A 516 3.68 13.53 -12.58
CA GLY A 516 2.59 12.77 -13.19
C GLY A 516 1.37 12.65 -12.27
N ASN A 517 0.87 11.43 -12.05
CA ASN A 517 -0.22 11.17 -11.11
C ASN A 517 0.28 11.20 -9.65
N THR A 518 -0.66 11.44 -8.74
CA THR A 518 -0.37 11.56 -7.31
C THR A 518 -0.01 10.22 -6.66
N PHE A 519 1.18 10.16 -6.10
CA PHE A 519 1.61 9.17 -5.12
C PHE A 519 1.24 9.64 -3.73
N ARG A 520 0.94 8.68 -2.86
CA ARG A 520 0.52 8.98 -1.50
C ARG A 520 0.82 7.85 -0.55
N VAL A 521 1.12 8.17 0.69
CA VAL A 521 1.13 7.22 1.79
C VAL A 521 -0.31 6.87 2.15
N SER A 522 -0.61 5.58 2.24
CA SER A 522 -1.91 5.07 2.69
C SER A 522 -1.70 3.90 3.65
N THR A 523 -2.74 3.58 4.42
CA THR A 523 -2.79 2.37 5.24
C THR A 523 -3.70 1.33 4.61
N GLN A 524 -3.34 0.06 4.76
CA GLN A 524 -4.24 -1.04 4.42
C GLN A 524 -4.98 -1.49 5.68
N TYR A 525 -6.33 -1.43 5.67
CA TYR A 525 -7.14 -1.91 6.79
C TYR A 525 -6.92 -3.42 6.98
N ASN A 526 -6.22 -3.79 8.04
CA ASN A 526 -5.93 -5.17 8.35
C ASN A 526 -7.17 -5.83 8.99
N GLN A 527 -7.97 -6.57 8.20
CA GLN A 527 -9.21 -7.21 8.68
C GLN A 527 -8.99 -8.28 9.78
N VAL A 528 -7.75 -8.57 10.16
CA VAL A 528 -7.35 -9.62 11.11
C VAL A 528 -6.76 -9.05 12.41
N GLY A 529 -7.10 -7.80 12.78
CA GLY A 529 -6.75 -7.24 14.09
C GLY A 529 -5.25 -7.04 14.34
N GLY A 530 -4.45 -6.88 13.27
CA GLY A 530 -3.07 -6.41 13.33
C GLY A 530 -2.97 -4.89 13.18
N GLU A 531 -1.77 -4.34 13.41
CA GLU A 531 -1.47 -2.93 13.10
C GLU A 531 -1.62 -2.68 11.59
N ASP A 532 -2.06 -1.47 11.23
CA ASP A 532 -2.18 -1.01 9.85
C ASP A 532 -0.77 -0.92 9.24
N GLU A 533 -0.52 -1.61 8.12
CA GLU A 533 0.75 -1.47 7.38
C GLU A 533 0.70 -0.24 6.47
N TYR A 534 1.72 0.62 6.58
CA TYR A 534 1.90 1.78 5.70
C TYR A 534 2.46 1.36 4.34
N GLN A 535 1.86 1.89 3.28
CA GLN A 535 2.23 1.62 1.89
C GLN A 535 2.24 2.92 1.07
N LEU A 536 2.96 2.90 -0.05
CA LEU A 536 2.89 3.95 -1.07
C LEU A 536 1.92 3.52 -2.17
N GLU A 537 1.06 4.42 -2.60
CA GLU A 537 0.03 4.13 -3.59
C GLU A 537 -0.04 5.24 -4.64
N CYS A 538 -0.23 4.87 -5.91
CA CYS A 538 -0.59 5.77 -6.99
C CYS A 538 -1.78 5.22 -7.78
N ASN A 539 -2.80 6.05 -7.98
CA ASN A 539 -3.93 5.71 -8.86
C ASN A 539 -3.74 6.42 -10.21
N LEU A 540 -3.69 5.65 -11.28
CA LEU A 540 -3.60 6.23 -12.61
C LEU A 540 -4.94 6.79 -13.06
N THR A 541 -4.94 8.04 -13.49
CA THR A 541 -5.98 8.55 -14.40
C THR A 541 -5.84 7.87 -15.76
N PHE A 542 -6.96 7.69 -16.50
CA PHE A 542 -6.98 7.03 -17.81
C PHE A 542 -5.79 7.46 -18.69
N GLY A 543 -5.07 6.48 -19.25
CA GLY A 543 -3.89 6.69 -20.09
C GLY A 543 -4.17 7.55 -21.33
N ASP A 544 -3.13 8.23 -21.83
CA ASP A 544 -3.12 8.81 -23.18
C ASP A 544 -2.58 7.74 -24.14
N PRO A 545 -3.42 7.16 -25.03
CA PRO A 545 -3.00 6.10 -25.94
C PRO A 545 -1.96 6.55 -26.98
N THR A 546 -1.80 7.87 -27.17
CA THR A 546 -0.91 8.45 -28.19
C THR A 546 0.46 8.74 -27.63
N ASN A 547 0.53 9.42 -26.48
CA ASN A 547 1.79 9.91 -25.91
C ASN A 547 2.28 9.09 -24.72
N GLY A 548 1.40 8.28 -24.12
CA GLY A 548 1.62 7.64 -22.84
C GLY A 548 1.61 8.66 -21.70
N LYS A 549 1.32 8.20 -20.49
CA LYS A 549 1.49 8.99 -19.26
C LYS A 549 2.69 8.45 -18.50
N PHE A 550 3.59 9.33 -18.10
CA PHE A 550 4.69 8.99 -17.20
C PHE A 550 4.32 9.38 -15.77
N ASN A 551 4.79 8.58 -14.83
CA ASN A 551 4.63 8.78 -13.40
C ASN A 551 5.98 8.45 -12.76
N THR A 552 6.45 9.33 -11.89
CA THR A 552 7.70 9.11 -11.18
C THR A 552 7.51 9.33 -9.69
N LEU A 553 8.22 8.55 -8.90
CA LEU A 553 8.40 8.78 -7.47
C LEU A 553 9.91 8.78 -7.20
N THR A 554 10.43 9.90 -6.73
CA THR A 554 11.86 10.08 -6.47
C THR A 554 12.11 10.30 -4.99
N THR A 555 13.10 9.59 -4.44
CA THR A 555 13.47 9.65 -3.02
C THR A 555 14.25 10.93 -2.69
N SER A 556 14.33 11.23 -1.39
CA SER A 556 15.39 12.09 -0.86
C SER A 556 16.79 11.52 -1.18
N PRO A 557 17.87 12.33 -1.11
CA PRO A 557 19.24 11.86 -1.34
C PRO A 557 19.72 10.82 -0.32
N ILE A 558 20.45 9.81 -0.81
CA ILE A 558 20.92 8.65 -0.05
C ILE A 558 22.41 8.44 -0.35
N LEU A 559 23.24 8.39 0.68
CA LEU A 559 24.67 8.08 0.56
C LEU A 559 24.88 6.56 0.47
N ILE A 560 25.52 6.12 -0.62
CA ILE A 560 25.91 4.72 -0.78
C ILE A 560 27.32 4.53 -0.21
N ASP A 561 27.42 4.12 1.05
CA ASP A 561 28.69 4.02 1.79
C ASP A 561 29.28 2.60 1.86
N LYS A 562 28.62 1.63 1.24
CA LYS A 562 29.00 0.20 1.22
C LYS A 562 29.07 -0.34 -0.22
N ARG A 563 29.80 -1.45 -0.41
CA ARG A 563 29.80 -2.22 -1.66
C ARG A 563 28.64 -3.20 -1.68
N ASP A 564 28.32 -3.73 -2.86
CA ASP A 564 27.35 -4.81 -3.05
C ASP A 564 26.00 -4.45 -2.45
N VAL A 565 25.46 -3.30 -2.87
CA VAL A 565 24.22 -2.72 -2.34
C VAL A 565 23.14 -2.82 -3.41
N ALA A 566 21.94 -3.18 -3.01
CA ALA A 566 20.77 -3.14 -3.89
C ALA A 566 19.65 -2.32 -3.28
N VAL A 567 18.90 -1.63 -4.14
CA VAL A 567 17.58 -1.14 -3.79
C VAL A 567 16.56 -2.22 -4.11
N THR A 568 15.68 -2.49 -3.14
CA THR A 568 14.65 -3.51 -3.21
C THR A 568 13.30 -2.91 -2.82
N PHE A 569 12.24 -3.31 -3.51
CA PHE A 569 10.86 -3.03 -3.08
C PHE A 569 9.92 -4.06 -3.67
N LYS A 570 8.70 -4.12 -3.14
CA LYS A 570 7.61 -4.94 -3.67
C LYS A 570 6.59 -4.04 -4.32
N TYR A 571 6.08 -4.43 -5.49
CA TYR A 571 4.95 -3.74 -6.10
C TYR A 571 3.78 -4.67 -6.43
N ASN A 572 2.59 -4.11 -6.33
CA ASN A 572 1.34 -4.71 -6.81
C ASN A 572 0.69 -3.73 -7.78
N MET A 573 0.18 -4.26 -8.90
CA MET A 573 -0.56 -3.48 -9.88
C MET A 573 -1.89 -4.16 -10.14
N SER A 574 -2.98 -3.42 -9.96
CA SER A 574 -4.35 -3.93 -10.17
C SER A 574 -5.19 -2.95 -10.96
N VAL A 575 -6.20 -3.45 -11.67
CA VAL A 575 -7.17 -2.65 -12.41
C VAL A 575 -8.57 -3.00 -11.94
N TRP A 576 -9.43 -1.99 -11.80
CA TRP A 576 -10.83 -2.20 -11.41
C TRP A 576 -11.77 -2.11 -12.60
N SER A 577 -12.70 -3.07 -12.70
CA SER A 577 -13.78 -3.07 -13.68
C SER A 577 -15.12 -3.30 -13.00
N ARG A 578 -16.17 -2.62 -13.50
CA ARG A 578 -17.56 -2.83 -13.05
C ARG A 578 -18.05 -4.27 -13.25
N MET A 579 -17.48 -5.01 -14.21
CA MET A 579 -17.95 -6.36 -14.57
C MET A 579 -17.27 -7.47 -13.79
N THR A 580 -16.01 -7.28 -13.40
CA THR A 580 -15.16 -8.35 -12.82
C THR A 580 -14.56 -7.99 -11.47
N GLY A 581 -14.76 -6.76 -10.97
CA GLY A 581 -14.08 -6.26 -9.78
C GLY A 581 -12.61 -5.94 -10.05
N SER A 582 -11.78 -5.95 -9.01
CA SER A 582 -10.34 -5.75 -9.13
C SER A 582 -9.65 -7.02 -9.63
N THR A 583 -8.78 -6.89 -10.64
CA THR A 583 -7.95 -7.97 -11.17
C THR A 583 -6.49 -7.53 -11.28
N PRO A 584 -5.50 -8.45 -11.25
CA PRO A 584 -4.11 -8.09 -11.47
C PRO A 584 -3.90 -7.46 -12.84
N TYR A 585 -3.03 -6.45 -12.92
CA TYR A 585 -2.72 -5.75 -14.17
C TYR A 585 -1.46 -6.33 -14.84
N ASN A 586 -1.64 -7.48 -15.49
CA ASN A 586 -0.56 -8.24 -16.15
C ASN A 586 -0.40 -7.94 -17.65
N GLU A 587 -1.45 -7.47 -18.32
CA GLU A 587 -1.46 -7.22 -19.76
C GLU A 587 -0.99 -5.80 -20.08
N TRP A 588 0.31 -5.65 -20.35
CA TRP A 588 0.94 -4.36 -20.66
C TRP A 588 0.95 -4.12 -22.18
N ALA A 589 0.82 -2.88 -22.61
CA ALA A 589 1.03 -2.53 -24.02
C ALA A 589 2.52 -2.68 -24.39
N GLU A 590 2.83 -2.97 -25.66
CA GLU A 590 4.23 -3.17 -26.11
C GLU A 590 5.17 -2.00 -25.78
N THR A 591 4.63 -0.79 -25.61
CA THR A 591 5.38 0.44 -25.29
C THR A 591 5.32 0.83 -23.81
N ASP A 592 4.70 0.03 -22.95
CA ASP A 592 4.68 0.28 -21.51
C ASP A 592 6.03 -0.05 -20.89
N THR A 593 6.46 0.76 -19.93
CA THR A 593 7.77 0.63 -19.28
C THR A 593 7.65 0.93 -17.81
N PHE A 594 8.15 0.03 -16.97
CA PHE A 594 8.34 0.25 -15.54
C PHE A 594 9.83 0.07 -15.24
N ALA A 595 10.47 1.09 -14.69
CA ALA A 595 11.91 1.12 -14.50
C ALA A 595 12.28 1.63 -13.12
N LEU A 596 13.38 1.08 -12.59
CA LEU A 596 14.09 1.63 -11.46
C LEU A 596 15.31 2.37 -11.98
N GLN A 597 15.45 3.60 -11.53
CA GLN A 597 16.45 4.54 -12.00
C GLN A 597 17.18 5.19 -10.83
N VAL A 598 18.39 5.67 -11.11
CA VAL A 598 19.26 6.31 -10.13
C VAL A 598 19.90 7.55 -10.74
N SER A 599 20.11 8.59 -9.93
CA SER A 599 20.74 9.83 -10.34
C SER A 599 21.70 10.35 -9.26
N LYS A 600 22.83 10.92 -9.68
CA LYS A 600 23.79 11.60 -8.79
C LYS A 600 23.49 13.10 -8.62
N ASP A 601 22.74 13.68 -9.55
CA ASP A 601 22.46 15.13 -9.60
C ASP A 601 20.97 15.47 -9.47
N GLY A 602 20.10 14.45 -9.35
CA GLY A 602 18.65 14.60 -9.26
C GLY A 602 17.98 15.00 -10.58
N ILE A 603 18.73 15.11 -11.67
CA ILE A 603 18.25 15.59 -12.98
C ILE A 603 18.40 14.48 -14.03
N ASN A 604 19.59 13.88 -14.11
CA ASN A 604 19.94 12.86 -15.09
C ASN A 604 19.81 11.48 -14.45
N PHE A 605 18.85 10.69 -14.92
CA PHE A 605 18.53 9.38 -14.36
C PHE A 605 18.97 8.25 -15.30
N GLU A 606 19.74 7.31 -14.75
CA GLU A 606 20.18 6.09 -15.42
C GLU A 606 19.30 4.91 -15.00
N THR A 607 18.90 4.07 -15.94
CA THR A 607 18.08 2.88 -15.66
C THR A 607 18.95 1.73 -15.18
N ILE A 608 18.64 1.19 -13.99
CA ILE A 608 19.33 0.03 -13.38
C ILE A 608 18.47 -1.24 -13.41
N LYS A 609 17.15 -1.11 -13.55
CA LYS A 609 16.23 -2.24 -13.77
C LYS A 609 15.07 -1.78 -14.65
N GLU A 610 14.65 -2.60 -15.60
CA GLU A 610 13.54 -2.29 -16.51
C GLU A 610 12.65 -3.51 -16.76
N TYR A 611 11.34 -3.25 -16.77
CA TYR A 611 10.30 -4.17 -17.18
C TYR A 611 9.48 -3.57 -18.32
N THR A 612 9.25 -4.39 -19.33
CA THR A 612 8.44 -4.11 -20.52
C THR A 612 7.37 -5.19 -20.65
N ALA A 613 6.51 -5.11 -21.66
CA ALA A 613 5.48 -6.13 -21.91
C ALA A 613 6.02 -7.55 -22.13
N GLN A 614 7.32 -7.72 -22.44
CA GLN A 614 7.94 -9.02 -22.70
C GLN A 614 8.44 -9.71 -21.44
N ASN A 615 8.75 -8.97 -20.37
CA ASN A 615 9.40 -9.50 -19.17
C ASN A 615 8.74 -9.01 -17.86
N ASN A 616 7.56 -8.39 -17.94
CA ASN A 616 6.86 -7.93 -16.75
C ASN A 616 6.43 -9.12 -15.85
N PRO A 617 6.70 -9.06 -14.54
CA PRO A 617 6.26 -10.06 -13.58
C PRO A 617 4.74 -10.27 -13.65
N GLN A 618 4.33 -11.53 -13.78
CA GLN A 618 2.92 -11.92 -13.80
C GLN A 618 2.43 -12.11 -12.36
N LEU A 619 1.41 -11.36 -11.96
CA LEU A 619 0.80 -11.44 -10.63
C LEU A 619 -0.36 -12.44 -10.63
N ASP A 620 -0.27 -13.49 -9.82
CA ASP A 620 -1.27 -14.58 -9.76
C ASP A 620 -2.57 -14.19 -9.04
N SER A 621 -2.56 -13.12 -8.24
CA SER A 621 -3.74 -12.60 -7.54
C SER A 621 -3.62 -11.11 -7.24
N ILE A 622 -4.73 -10.47 -6.86
CA ILE A 622 -4.73 -9.04 -6.48
C ILE A 622 -3.96 -8.75 -5.19
N GLN A 623 -3.60 -9.77 -4.42
CA GLN A 623 -2.77 -9.67 -3.21
C GLN A 623 -1.30 -10.04 -3.47
N ALA A 624 -0.97 -10.52 -4.68
CA ALA A 624 0.40 -10.90 -5.03
C ALA A 624 1.25 -9.67 -5.29
N PHE A 625 2.52 -9.72 -4.90
CA PHE A 625 3.49 -8.66 -5.15
C PHE A 625 4.67 -9.22 -5.95
N ALA A 626 5.15 -8.43 -6.90
CA ALA A 626 6.41 -8.66 -7.59
C ALA A 626 7.55 -7.98 -6.81
N VAL A 627 8.70 -8.65 -6.74
CA VAL A 627 9.92 -8.09 -6.13
C VAL A 627 10.74 -7.42 -7.22
N VAL A 628 11.16 -6.19 -6.96
CA VAL A 628 12.08 -5.42 -7.81
C VAL A 628 13.38 -5.25 -7.06
N GLU A 629 14.48 -5.58 -7.71
CA GLU A 629 15.84 -5.39 -7.22
C GLU A 629 16.66 -4.67 -8.30
N GLY A 630 17.37 -3.61 -7.90
CA GLY A 630 18.31 -2.88 -8.75
C GLY A 630 19.66 -2.72 -8.06
N ASP A 631 20.74 -3.02 -8.79
CA ASP A 631 22.11 -2.94 -8.30
C ASP A 631 22.59 -1.48 -8.19
N LEU A 632 23.14 -1.11 -7.03
CA LEU A 632 23.72 0.19 -6.73
C LEU A 632 25.24 0.12 -6.50
N SER A 633 25.88 -1.03 -6.73
CA SER A 633 27.29 -1.26 -6.42
C SER A 633 28.27 -0.33 -7.16
N SER A 634 27.88 0.18 -8.33
CA SER A 634 28.67 1.15 -9.10
C SER A 634 28.63 2.58 -8.54
N TYR A 635 27.80 2.84 -7.53
CA TYR A 635 27.57 4.16 -6.94
C TYR A 635 28.23 4.35 -5.57
N ILE A 636 29.18 3.50 -5.20
CA ILE A 636 29.86 3.61 -3.90
C ILE A 636 30.56 4.97 -3.71
N ASN A 637 30.33 5.56 -2.54
CA ASN A 637 30.71 6.92 -2.13
C ASN A 637 29.98 8.05 -2.87
N ASP A 638 29.01 7.75 -3.73
CA ASP A 638 28.13 8.75 -4.29
C ASP A 638 26.90 8.96 -3.39
N THR A 639 26.40 10.20 -3.36
CA THR A 639 25.05 10.49 -2.89
C THR A 639 24.11 10.42 -4.09
N VAL A 640 23.10 9.57 -4.02
CA VAL A 640 22.19 9.29 -5.14
C VAL A 640 20.72 9.47 -4.75
N GLN A 641 19.88 9.70 -5.74
CA GLN A 641 18.42 9.63 -5.60
C GLN A 641 17.90 8.47 -6.43
N ILE A 642 16.94 7.73 -5.87
CA ILE A 642 16.30 6.61 -6.55
C ILE A 642 14.96 7.08 -7.11
N ARG A 643 14.68 6.73 -8.36
CA ARG A 643 13.42 7.04 -9.04
C ARG A 643 12.74 5.75 -9.50
N ILE A 644 11.52 5.55 -9.03
CA ILE A 644 10.59 4.58 -9.62
C ILE A 644 9.91 5.30 -10.78
N TYR A 645 10.07 4.78 -11.99
CA TYR A 645 9.55 5.36 -13.21
C TYR A 645 8.53 4.41 -13.83
N TRP A 646 7.36 4.93 -14.19
CA TRP A 646 6.34 4.15 -14.86
C TRP A 646 5.71 4.95 -16.00
N LYS A 647 5.84 4.43 -17.22
CA LYS A 647 5.19 4.97 -18.41
C LYS A 647 4.17 3.97 -18.95
N ASN A 648 2.93 4.40 -19.08
CA ASN A 648 1.82 3.56 -19.53
C ASN A 648 1.01 4.19 -20.66
N TYR A 649 0.51 3.36 -21.58
CA TYR A 649 -0.29 3.76 -22.74
C TYR A 649 -1.71 3.17 -22.71
N ASN A 650 -1.95 2.08 -21.98
CA ASN A 650 -3.24 1.37 -21.96
C ASN A 650 -3.88 1.23 -20.56
N ALA A 651 -3.34 1.89 -19.53
CA ALA A 651 -3.86 1.74 -18.17
C ALA A 651 -5.17 2.53 -17.97
N ALA A 652 -6.30 1.87 -18.15
CA ALA A 652 -7.61 2.36 -17.73
C ALA A 652 -7.77 2.21 -16.21
N GLY A 653 -7.23 3.15 -15.42
CA GLY A 653 -7.49 3.18 -13.97
C GLY A 653 -6.70 2.15 -13.16
N ALA A 654 -5.46 1.83 -13.57
CA ALA A 654 -4.62 0.93 -12.79
C ALA A 654 -4.13 1.61 -11.48
N ARG A 655 -4.08 0.82 -10.41
CA ARG A 655 -3.57 1.19 -9.08
C ARG A 655 -2.25 0.50 -8.87
N LEU A 656 -1.20 1.27 -8.58
CA LEU A 656 0.12 0.79 -8.18
C LEU A 656 0.25 0.94 -6.66
N ILE A 657 0.66 -0.14 -6.00
CA ILE A 657 1.03 -0.15 -4.58
C ILE A 657 2.50 -0.55 -4.50
N ILE A 658 3.27 0.16 -3.67
CA ILE A 658 4.68 -0.10 -3.37
C ILE A 658 4.82 -0.28 -1.87
N GLU A 659 5.48 -1.37 -1.48
CA GLU A 659 5.73 -1.74 -0.09
C GLU A 659 7.18 -2.20 0.09
N LYS A 660 7.65 -2.17 1.35
CA LYS A 660 8.96 -2.71 1.74
C LYS A 660 10.12 -2.15 0.92
N PHE A 661 10.06 -0.85 0.63
CA PHE A 661 11.18 -0.14 0.03
C PHE A 661 12.37 -0.21 1.00
N ASN A 662 13.49 -0.75 0.55
CA ASN A 662 14.68 -0.93 1.36
C ASN A 662 15.93 -0.82 0.49
N ILE A 663 16.98 -0.20 1.02
CA ILE A 663 18.32 -0.21 0.44
C ILE A 663 19.28 -0.77 1.47
N ASP A 664 19.86 -1.91 1.16
CA ASP A 664 20.77 -2.61 2.07
C ASP A 664 21.79 -3.43 1.27
N GLY A 665 22.71 -4.07 1.99
CA GLY A 665 23.62 -5.06 1.44
C GLY A 665 22.84 -6.16 0.70
N ARG A 666 23.29 -6.43 -0.52
CA ARG A 666 22.84 -7.56 -1.32
C ARG A 666 23.45 -8.84 -0.75
N GLU A 667 22.66 -9.88 -0.60
CA GLU A 667 23.22 -11.22 -0.38
C GLU A 667 23.97 -11.62 -1.66
N ILE A 668 25.31 -11.67 -1.56
CA ILE A 668 26.14 -12.18 -2.65
C ILE A 668 25.94 -13.70 -2.68
N PRO A 669 25.40 -14.27 -3.77
CA PRO A 669 25.19 -15.71 -3.83
C PRO A 669 26.54 -16.43 -3.74
N ALA A 670 26.67 -17.34 -2.78
CA ALA A 670 27.96 -17.94 -2.44
C ALA A 670 28.59 -18.66 -3.64
N ILE A 671 29.85 -18.30 -3.97
CA ILE A 671 30.61 -18.97 -5.04
C ILE A 671 30.86 -20.43 -4.61
N PRO A 672 30.57 -21.43 -5.47
CA PRO A 672 30.76 -22.82 -5.10
C PRO A 672 32.23 -23.16 -4.82
N VAL A 673 32.47 -23.98 -3.79
CA VAL A 673 33.82 -24.50 -3.49
C VAL A 673 33.94 -25.90 -4.06
N VAL A 674 34.81 -26.07 -5.06
CA VAL A 674 35.01 -27.32 -5.81
C VAL A 674 36.08 -28.21 -5.17
N SER A 675 35.79 -29.49 -5.08
CA SER A 675 36.72 -30.55 -4.70
C SER A 675 36.65 -31.72 -5.69
N VAL A 676 37.80 -32.32 -5.98
CA VAL A 676 37.89 -33.52 -6.83
C VAL A 676 38.36 -34.69 -5.97
N ALA A 677 37.67 -35.82 -6.08
CA ALA A 677 37.95 -37.06 -5.35
C ALA A 677 37.77 -38.28 -6.26
N GLU A 678 38.06 -39.48 -5.72
CA GLU A 678 37.90 -40.76 -6.42
C GLU A 678 38.52 -40.77 -7.83
N VAL A 679 39.69 -40.13 -7.96
CA VAL A 679 40.42 -40.05 -9.22
C VAL A 679 40.99 -41.42 -9.54
N THR A 680 40.61 -41.99 -10.67
CA THR A 680 41.16 -43.24 -11.21
C THR A 680 41.97 -42.94 -12.47
N TYR A 681 42.35 -43.99 -13.22
CA TYR A 681 43.04 -43.82 -14.51
C TYR A 681 42.12 -43.30 -15.62
N ASN A 682 40.79 -43.40 -15.48
CA ASN A 682 39.82 -43.00 -16.53
C ASN A 682 38.58 -42.26 -16.01
N SER A 683 38.49 -41.97 -14.72
CA SER A 683 37.38 -41.23 -14.13
C SER A 683 37.80 -40.35 -12.95
N ALA A 684 36.95 -39.40 -12.58
CA ALA A 684 37.07 -38.62 -11.36
C ALA A 684 35.68 -38.13 -10.91
N VAL A 685 35.47 -38.00 -9.61
CA VAL A 685 34.25 -37.45 -9.02
C VAL A 685 34.50 -36.00 -8.60
N VAL A 686 33.74 -35.08 -9.18
CA VAL A 686 33.79 -33.65 -8.86
C VAL A 686 32.61 -33.33 -7.94
N THR A 687 32.91 -32.81 -6.75
CA THR A 687 31.91 -32.37 -5.76
C THR A 687 32.07 -30.89 -5.49
N TRP A 688 30.99 -30.22 -5.11
CA TRP A 688 31.06 -28.84 -4.65
C TRP A 688 30.12 -28.56 -3.50
N ARG A 689 30.42 -27.51 -2.74
CA ARG A 689 29.50 -26.94 -1.75
C ARG A 689 28.99 -25.61 -2.29
N GLY A 690 27.67 -25.43 -2.33
CA GLY A 690 26.99 -24.20 -2.75
C GLY A 690 25.57 -24.15 -2.17
N GLU A 691 24.83 -23.08 -2.47
CA GLU A 691 23.50 -22.80 -1.91
C GLU A 691 22.36 -22.98 -2.93
N GLN A 692 22.70 -23.18 -4.21
CA GLN A 692 21.82 -23.22 -5.35
C GLN A 692 21.40 -24.66 -5.67
N GLU A 693 20.29 -24.83 -6.38
CA GLU A 693 19.80 -26.16 -6.80
C GLU A 693 20.44 -26.63 -8.12
N ASN A 694 20.80 -25.68 -8.99
CA ASN A 694 21.36 -25.94 -10.32
C ASN A 694 22.71 -25.25 -10.48
N TYR A 695 23.63 -25.92 -11.17
CA TYR A 695 24.99 -25.45 -11.40
C TYR A 695 25.38 -25.65 -12.86
N GLU A 696 26.31 -24.83 -13.33
CA GLU A 696 27.02 -25.07 -14.58
C GLU A 696 28.46 -25.48 -14.24
N MET A 697 28.89 -26.64 -14.73
CA MET A 697 30.25 -27.14 -14.61
C MET A 697 30.97 -27.00 -15.95
N ALA A 698 32.19 -26.49 -15.91
CA ALA A 698 33.11 -26.48 -17.03
C ALA A 698 34.32 -27.38 -16.73
N SER A 699 34.67 -28.27 -17.66
CA SER A 699 35.86 -29.14 -17.54
C SER A 699 36.62 -29.25 -18.86
N CYS A 700 37.95 -29.35 -18.80
CA CYS A 700 38.80 -29.65 -19.95
C CYS A 700 40.07 -30.43 -19.55
N LYS A 701 40.69 -31.08 -20.54
CA LYS A 701 42.09 -31.49 -20.44
C LYS A 701 42.97 -30.24 -20.47
N GLU A 702 44.05 -30.23 -19.68
CA GLU A 702 44.93 -29.06 -19.61
C GLU A 702 45.44 -28.67 -21.01
N GLY A 703 45.13 -27.43 -21.42
CA GLY A 703 45.49 -26.88 -22.74
C GLY A 703 44.41 -27.02 -23.83
N ASP A 704 43.31 -27.73 -23.56
CA ASP A 704 42.18 -27.89 -24.47
C ASP A 704 41.04 -26.90 -24.16
N GLU A 705 40.06 -26.82 -25.06
CA GLU A 705 38.85 -25.98 -24.90
C GLU A 705 37.91 -26.51 -23.80
N TRP A 706 37.23 -25.59 -23.10
CA TRP A 706 36.28 -25.91 -22.03
C TRP A 706 35.00 -26.57 -22.57
N THR A 707 34.58 -27.65 -21.93
CA THR A 707 33.27 -28.29 -22.16
C THR A 707 32.33 -27.94 -21.01
N TYR A 708 31.10 -27.50 -21.31
CA TYR A 708 30.12 -27.01 -20.34
C TYR A 708 28.96 -28.00 -20.17
N LYS A 709 28.48 -28.17 -18.93
CA LYS A 709 27.33 -29.02 -18.61
C LYS A 709 26.54 -28.45 -17.44
N VAL A 710 25.21 -28.43 -17.56
CA VAL A 710 24.31 -28.10 -16.44
C VAL A 710 24.08 -29.34 -15.58
N ILE A 711 24.23 -29.18 -14.27
CA ILE A 711 24.09 -30.24 -13.27
C ILE A 711 23.06 -29.79 -12.23
N ASN A 712 22.15 -30.69 -11.88
CA ASN A 712 21.26 -30.54 -10.73
C ASN A 712 21.86 -31.31 -9.55
N GLY A 713 22.06 -30.64 -8.42
CA GLY A 713 22.75 -31.19 -7.25
C GLY A 713 24.22 -30.77 -7.12
N PHE A 714 24.98 -31.50 -6.31
CA PHE A 714 26.30 -31.08 -5.78
C PHE A 714 27.48 -31.94 -6.23
N GLU A 715 27.26 -32.82 -7.21
CA GLU A 715 28.23 -33.82 -7.65
C GLU A 715 28.09 -34.11 -9.14
N ALA A 716 29.22 -34.35 -9.81
CA ALA A 716 29.29 -34.85 -11.18
C ALA A 716 30.45 -35.83 -11.36
N GLU A 717 30.20 -36.91 -12.09
CA GLU A 717 31.23 -37.87 -12.50
C GLU A 717 31.79 -37.50 -13.88
N LEU A 718 33.12 -37.39 -13.97
CA LEU A 718 33.86 -37.31 -15.21
C LEU A 718 34.35 -38.72 -15.59
N ILE A 719 34.02 -39.19 -16.78
CA ILE A 719 34.38 -40.51 -17.31
C ILE A 719 35.13 -40.36 -18.64
N ASP A 720 35.65 -41.48 -19.17
CA ASP A 720 36.42 -41.54 -20.42
C ASP A 720 37.67 -40.63 -20.42
N LEU A 721 38.29 -40.46 -19.25
CA LEU A 721 39.52 -39.69 -19.09
C LEU A 721 40.73 -40.50 -19.57
N THR A 722 41.79 -39.80 -19.97
CA THR A 722 43.07 -40.43 -20.34
C THR A 722 43.94 -40.59 -19.09
N ALA A 723 44.62 -41.72 -18.90
CA ALA A 723 45.52 -41.96 -17.77
C ALA A 723 46.73 -40.99 -17.76
N GLU A 724 47.30 -40.75 -16.59
CA GLU A 724 48.46 -39.84 -16.37
C GLU A 724 48.30 -38.45 -17.02
N THR A 725 47.08 -37.91 -17.04
CA THR A 725 46.75 -36.67 -17.75
C THR A 725 46.15 -35.64 -16.79
N ASN A 726 46.57 -34.38 -16.92
CA ASN A 726 46.04 -33.26 -16.15
C ASN A 726 44.71 -32.75 -16.73
N TYR A 727 43.75 -32.52 -15.84
CA TYR A 727 42.44 -31.96 -16.13
C TYR A 727 42.15 -30.77 -15.21
N GLN A 728 41.33 -29.85 -15.72
CA GLN A 728 40.87 -28.66 -15.03
C GLN A 728 39.35 -28.66 -14.94
N VAL A 729 38.81 -28.26 -13.79
CA VAL A 729 37.36 -28.15 -13.57
C VAL A 729 37.02 -26.93 -12.73
N LYS A 730 35.90 -26.26 -13.06
CA LYS A 730 35.32 -25.15 -12.31
C LYS A 730 33.80 -25.20 -12.39
N VAL A 731 33.13 -24.62 -11.38
CA VAL A 731 31.67 -24.66 -11.23
C VAL A 731 31.13 -23.27 -10.89
N ARG A 732 29.95 -22.91 -11.38
CA ARG A 732 29.20 -21.72 -10.94
C ARG A 732 27.73 -22.07 -10.64
N GLY A 733 27.13 -21.39 -9.67
CA GLY A 733 25.71 -21.55 -9.34
C GLY A 733 24.81 -20.81 -10.32
N ILE A 734 23.66 -21.39 -10.64
CA ILE A 734 22.60 -20.74 -11.43
C ILE A 734 21.56 -20.20 -10.44
N VAL A 735 21.40 -18.87 -10.40
CA VAL A 735 20.52 -18.16 -9.45
C VAL A 735 19.11 -18.02 -10.03
N ALA A 736 19.02 -17.59 -11.29
CA ALA A 736 17.79 -17.48 -12.06
C ALA A 736 18.11 -17.66 -13.56
N GLU A 737 17.08 -17.69 -14.43
CA GLU A 737 17.31 -17.78 -15.87
C GLU A 737 18.13 -16.58 -16.36
N GLY A 738 19.34 -16.83 -16.87
CA GLY A 738 20.28 -15.79 -17.31
C GLY A 738 21.14 -15.16 -16.21
N ASP A 739 21.01 -15.58 -14.95
CA ASP A 739 21.78 -15.06 -13.81
C ASP A 739 22.58 -16.17 -13.10
N THR A 740 23.89 -15.95 -12.94
CA THR A 740 24.83 -16.95 -12.40
C THR A 740 25.83 -16.31 -11.44
N THR A 741 26.33 -17.08 -10.48
CA THR A 741 27.48 -16.66 -9.67
C THR A 741 28.73 -16.48 -10.54
N GLU A 742 29.77 -15.85 -9.98
CA GLU A 742 31.12 -15.99 -10.53
C GLU A 742 31.54 -17.48 -10.54
N TRP A 743 32.49 -17.81 -11.41
CA TRP A 743 33.10 -19.14 -11.44
C TRP A 743 33.90 -19.40 -10.18
N SER A 744 33.85 -20.64 -9.68
CA SER A 744 34.76 -21.11 -8.64
C SER A 744 36.23 -20.97 -9.06
N GLU A 745 37.11 -21.01 -8.07
CA GLU A 745 38.52 -21.32 -8.33
C GLU A 745 38.64 -22.61 -9.17
N THR A 746 39.61 -22.62 -10.08
CA THR A 746 39.84 -23.78 -10.95
C THR A 746 40.54 -24.89 -10.18
N ALA A 747 39.85 -26.01 -9.98
CA ALA A 747 40.42 -27.22 -9.42
C ALA A 747 41.17 -27.99 -10.50
N ASN A 748 42.38 -28.45 -10.19
CA ASN A 748 43.22 -29.22 -11.09
C ASN A 748 43.42 -30.61 -10.48
N PHE A 749 43.39 -31.65 -11.31
CA PHE A 749 43.68 -33.02 -10.90
C PHE A 749 44.40 -33.78 -12.02
N THR A 750 45.13 -34.82 -11.64
CA THR A 750 45.84 -35.71 -12.58
C THR A 750 45.27 -37.10 -12.42
N THR A 751 44.83 -37.72 -13.53
CA THR A 751 44.39 -39.12 -13.52
C THR A 751 45.53 -40.05 -13.13
N GLU A 752 45.19 -41.16 -12.46
CA GLU A 752 46.16 -42.14 -12.02
C GLU A 752 46.80 -42.88 -13.22
N PRO A 753 47.98 -43.49 -13.03
CA PRO A 753 48.52 -44.41 -14.03
C PRO A 753 47.58 -45.60 -14.24
N LEU A 754 47.61 -46.16 -15.45
CA LEU A 754 46.89 -47.41 -15.74
C LEU A 754 47.27 -48.48 -14.71
N PRO A 755 46.29 -49.19 -14.11
CA PRO A 755 46.58 -50.23 -13.12
C PRO A 755 47.49 -51.31 -13.72
N GLU A 756 48.28 -51.99 -12.88
CA GLU A 756 49.13 -53.09 -13.34
C GLU A 756 48.29 -54.33 -13.71
N CYS A 757 48.77 -55.13 -14.68
CA CYS A 757 48.15 -56.41 -15.04
C CYS A 757 48.46 -57.46 -13.95
N PRO A 758 47.45 -58.03 -13.27
CA PRO A 758 47.67 -58.96 -12.15
C PRO A 758 48.41 -60.23 -12.59
N ILE A 759 49.20 -60.82 -11.69
CA ILE A 759 50.04 -62.00 -11.97
C ILE A 759 49.21 -63.29 -11.77
N PRO A 760 49.30 -64.31 -12.65
CA PRO A 760 48.65 -65.61 -12.43
C PRO A 760 49.11 -66.31 -11.14
N SER A 761 48.21 -67.09 -10.52
CA SER A 761 48.44 -67.70 -9.20
C SER A 761 48.25 -69.23 -9.20
N ASN A 762 48.46 -69.89 -8.06
CA ASN A 762 48.24 -71.34 -7.84
C ASN A 762 48.87 -72.27 -8.89
N LEU A 763 50.16 -72.08 -9.17
CA LEU A 763 50.90 -72.95 -10.08
C LEU A 763 51.00 -74.37 -9.50
N THR A 764 50.50 -75.36 -10.23
CA THR A 764 50.49 -76.78 -9.83
C THR A 764 50.93 -77.66 -11.00
N TYR A 765 51.30 -78.90 -10.69
CA TYR A 765 51.65 -79.88 -11.72
C TYR A 765 51.21 -81.30 -11.34
N GLU A 766 50.93 -82.13 -12.34
CA GLU A 766 50.59 -83.54 -12.18
C GLU A 766 51.22 -84.40 -13.29
N MET A 767 51.44 -85.70 -13.01
CA MET A 767 51.85 -86.65 -14.04
C MET A 767 50.63 -87.24 -14.74
N VAL A 768 50.66 -87.20 -16.07
CA VAL A 768 49.65 -87.80 -16.94
C VAL A 768 50.24 -89.06 -17.56
N GLU A 769 49.54 -90.19 -17.39
CA GLU A 769 49.90 -91.50 -17.99
C GLU A 769 51.29 -92.06 -17.59
N ASN A 770 51.89 -91.56 -16.49
CA ASN A 770 53.27 -91.84 -16.04
C ASN A 770 54.36 -91.43 -17.05
N GLU A 771 54.04 -90.61 -18.04
CA GLU A 771 54.94 -90.24 -19.14
C GLU A 771 55.06 -88.73 -19.31
N TYR A 772 53.94 -87.98 -19.20
CA TYR A 772 53.90 -86.53 -19.48
C TYR A 772 53.63 -85.71 -18.21
N ILE A 773 54.05 -84.44 -18.23
CA ILE A 773 53.78 -83.48 -17.13
C ILE A 773 52.76 -82.46 -17.60
N LYS A 774 51.65 -82.33 -16.87
CA LYS A 774 50.69 -81.24 -17.04
C LYS A 774 50.90 -80.20 -15.94
N VAL A 775 51.05 -78.95 -16.34
CA VAL A 775 51.10 -77.79 -15.45
C VAL A 775 49.80 -77.00 -15.54
N SER A 776 49.33 -76.46 -14.41
CA SER A 776 48.09 -75.68 -14.32
C SER A 776 48.30 -74.45 -13.44
N TRP A 777 47.57 -73.38 -13.71
CA TRP A 777 47.58 -72.14 -12.93
C TRP A 777 46.15 -71.61 -12.77
N THR A 778 45.97 -70.51 -12.05
CA THR A 778 44.69 -69.80 -11.89
C THR A 778 44.84 -68.38 -12.43
N GLY A 779 44.03 -68.04 -13.44
CA GLY A 779 43.88 -66.67 -13.93
C GLY A 779 42.78 -65.90 -13.19
N ASN A 780 42.60 -64.64 -13.56
CA ASN A 780 41.45 -63.82 -13.12
C ASN A 780 40.67 -63.28 -14.33
N GLU A 781 39.60 -62.54 -14.05
CA GLU A 781 38.70 -62.00 -15.09
C GLU A 781 39.38 -60.98 -16.03
N GLU A 782 40.54 -60.41 -15.66
CA GLU A 782 41.30 -59.49 -16.51
C GLU A 782 42.25 -60.20 -17.49
N HIS A 783 42.55 -61.49 -17.29
CA HIS A 783 43.48 -62.26 -18.11
C HIS A 783 42.84 -62.74 -19.41
N LEU A 784 43.47 -62.40 -20.53
CA LEU A 784 43.02 -62.75 -21.88
C LEU A 784 43.81 -63.91 -22.49
N ALA A 785 45.08 -64.08 -22.13
CA ALA A 785 45.96 -65.14 -22.59
C ALA A 785 47.16 -65.35 -21.64
N TRP A 786 47.87 -66.47 -21.77
CA TRP A 786 49.04 -66.82 -20.95
C TRP A 786 50.25 -67.26 -21.76
N ASP A 787 51.44 -66.88 -21.28
CA ASP A 787 52.70 -67.42 -21.76
C ASP A 787 53.33 -68.28 -20.65
N VAL A 788 53.77 -69.48 -20.99
CA VAL A 788 54.49 -70.39 -20.08
C VAL A 788 55.94 -70.50 -20.54
N ARG A 789 56.87 -70.46 -19.59
CA ARG A 789 58.27 -70.77 -19.87
C ARG A 789 58.80 -71.84 -18.94
N TYR A 790 59.68 -72.69 -19.46
CA TYR A 790 60.28 -73.79 -18.72
C TYR A 790 61.77 -73.99 -19.09
N ARG A 791 62.54 -74.59 -18.18
CA ARG A 791 63.93 -74.99 -18.42
C ARG A 791 64.36 -76.13 -17.52
N PRO A 792 65.33 -76.97 -17.94
CA PRO A 792 66.04 -77.83 -17.01
C PRO A 792 66.68 -77.00 -15.89
N GLY A 793 66.64 -77.47 -14.65
CA GLY A 793 67.20 -76.75 -13.50
C GLY A 793 68.71 -76.44 -13.62
N SER A 794 69.42 -77.19 -14.45
CA SER A 794 70.84 -77.02 -14.79
C SER A 794 71.12 -76.02 -15.92
N SER A 795 70.11 -75.67 -16.73
CA SER A 795 70.24 -74.73 -17.86
C SER A 795 69.93 -73.31 -17.41
N THR A 796 70.53 -72.28 -18.02
CA THR A 796 70.12 -70.87 -17.81
C THR A 796 69.17 -70.34 -18.89
N SER A 797 68.96 -71.09 -19.97
CA SER A 797 68.11 -70.71 -21.11
C SER A 797 66.69 -71.25 -20.91
N TRP A 798 65.69 -70.39 -21.14
CA TRP A 798 64.26 -70.72 -21.05
C TRP A 798 63.68 -71.04 -22.43
N GLU A 799 62.88 -72.10 -22.51
CA GLU A 799 61.97 -72.37 -23.62
C GLU A 799 60.62 -71.73 -23.32
N MET A 800 59.93 -71.24 -24.36
CA MET A 800 58.72 -70.43 -24.25
C MET A 800 57.57 -71.05 -25.05
N ILE A 801 56.39 -71.04 -24.45
CA ILE A 801 55.11 -71.36 -25.06
C ILE A 801 54.23 -70.13 -24.89
N GLU A 802 53.81 -69.50 -25.99
CA GLU A 802 53.11 -68.21 -25.97
C GLU A 802 51.65 -68.37 -26.41
N GLY A 803 50.79 -67.45 -25.95
CA GLY A 803 49.42 -67.32 -26.45
C GLY A 803 48.46 -68.44 -26.06
N LEU A 804 48.66 -69.06 -24.90
CA LEU A 804 47.75 -70.07 -24.36
C LEU A 804 46.44 -69.42 -23.92
N THR A 805 45.31 -70.05 -24.22
CA THR A 805 43.96 -69.60 -23.83
C THR A 805 43.31 -70.50 -22.78
N GLU A 806 44.01 -71.55 -22.36
CA GLU A 806 43.59 -72.46 -21.29
C GLU A 806 44.51 -72.25 -20.09
N GLU A 807 44.00 -72.43 -18.87
CA GLU A 807 44.76 -72.28 -17.62
C GLU A 807 45.68 -73.48 -17.30
N SER A 808 46.03 -74.27 -18.32
CA SER A 808 46.94 -75.40 -18.19
C SER A 808 47.67 -75.72 -19.49
N TYR A 809 48.82 -76.39 -19.37
CA TYR A 809 49.64 -76.84 -20.49
C TYR A 809 50.29 -78.20 -20.21
N THR A 810 50.33 -79.09 -21.19
CA THR A 810 50.95 -80.43 -21.06
C THR A 810 52.24 -80.50 -21.87
N PHE A 811 53.35 -80.81 -21.20
CA PHE A 811 54.64 -81.05 -21.83
C PHE A 811 54.76 -82.50 -22.32
N THR A 812 54.95 -82.68 -23.63
CA THR A 812 55.07 -84.01 -24.26
C THR A 812 56.51 -84.48 -24.48
N ASP A 813 57.46 -83.57 -24.62
CA ASP A 813 58.82 -83.87 -25.11
C ASP A 813 59.90 -83.49 -24.08
N LEU A 814 59.71 -83.88 -22.81
CA LEU A 814 60.70 -83.64 -21.76
C LEU A 814 61.69 -84.80 -21.65
N GLU A 815 62.96 -84.50 -21.37
CA GLU A 815 63.94 -85.54 -21.06
C GLU A 815 63.59 -86.21 -19.73
N PRO A 816 63.59 -87.56 -19.64
CA PRO A 816 63.15 -88.29 -18.45
C PRO A 816 64.11 -88.12 -17.27
N GLU A 817 63.58 -88.16 -16.04
CA GLU A 817 64.31 -88.01 -14.78
C GLU A 817 65.06 -86.67 -14.59
N ILE A 818 64.73 -85.63 -15.37
CA ILE A 818 65.29 -84.29 -15.25
C ILE A 818 64.36 -83.39 -14.43
N ALA A 819 64.95 -82.57 -13.55
CA ALA A 819 64.22 -81.55 -12.82
C ALA A 819 64.05 -80.28 -13.65
N TYR A 820 62.83 -79.84 -13.85
CA TYR A 820 62.50 -78.62 -14.60
C TYR A 820 61.96 -77.52 -13.67
N LEU A 821 62.27 -76.27 -14.01
CA LEU A 821 61.65 -75.07 -13.46
C LEU A 821 60.73 -74.48 -14.51
N TRP A 822 59.54 -74.03 -14.10
CA TRP A 822 58.58 -73.38 -14.99
C TRP A 822 57.90 -72.19 -14.31
N THR A 823 57.35 -71.28 -15.11
CA THR A 823 56.54 -70.15 -14.64
C THR A 823 55.61 -69.68 -15.76
N VAL A 824 54.54 -68.99 -15.38
CA VAL A 824 53.54 -68.42 -16.30
C VAL A 824 53.44 -66.89 -16.11
N ARG A 825 53.05 -66.15 -17.15
CA ARG A 825 52.55 -64.77 -17.07
C ARG A 825 51.27 -64.64 -17.91
N ALA A 826 50.45 -63.65 -17.60
CA ALA A 826 49.24 -63.31 -18.36
C ALA A 826 49.36 -62.01 -19.15
N SER A 827 48.59 -61.92 -20.23
CA SER A 827 48.24 -60.69 -20.95
C SER A 827 46.83 -60.25 -20.55
N CYS A 828 46.63 -58.96 -20.28
CA CYS A 828 45.37 -58.36 -19.86
C CYS A 828 44.76 -57.44 -20.93
N THR A 829 43.56 -56.92 -20.66
CA THR A 829 42.95 -55.79 -21.39
C THR A 829 43.90 -54.59 -21.51
N MET A 830 43.71 -53.77 -22.55
CA MET A 830 44.56 -52.63 -22.90
C MET A 830 46.02 -53.03 -23.24
N ASP A 831 46.21 -54.21 -23.84
CA ASP A 831 47.50 -54.77 -24.28
C ASP A 831 48.58 -54.84 -23.17
N ARG A 832 48.15 -54.90 -21.90
CA ARG A 832 49.05 -54.97 -20.74
C ARG A 832 49.56 -56.40 -20.55
N ILE A 833 50.79 -56.56 -20.05
CA ILE A 833 51.37 -57.88 -19.74
C ILE A 833 51.83 -57.88 -18.27
N SER A 834 51.45 -58.92 -17.54
CA SER A 834 51.87 -59.12 -16.14
C SER A 834 53.34 -59.52 -16.02
N SER A 835 53.92 -59.30 -14.84
CA SER A 835 55.18 -59.93 -14.47
C SER A 835 55.04 -61.47 -14.43
N TRP A 836 56.16 -62.18 -14.55
CA TRP A 836 56.18 -63.63 -14.40
C TRP A 836 55.82 -64.05 -12.97
N ALA A 837 54.99 -65.08 -12.81
CA ALA A 837 54.68 -65.70 -11.54
C ALA A 837 55.91 -66.28 -10.83
N ALA A 838 55.75 -66.68 -9.57
CA ALA A 838 56.80 -67.40 -8.86
C ALA A 838 57.10 -68.73 -9.57
N GLN A 839 58.37 -69.10 -9.70
CA GLN A 839 58.78 -70.32 -10.40
C GLN A 839 58.41 -71.56 -9.59
N GLU A 840 57.90 -72.59 -10.25
CA GLU A 840 57.61 -73.90 -9.67
C GLU A 840 58.52 -74.99 -10.24
N ARG A 841 58.71 -76.07 -9.46
CA ARG A 841 59.65 -77.16 -9.80
C ARG A 841 58.95 -78.52 -9.88
N PHE A 842 59.21 -79.27 -10.95
CA PHE A 842 58.80 -80.68 -11.08
C PHE A 842 59.94 -81.57 -11.61
N ILE A 843 59.74 -82.89 -11.61
CA ILE A 843 60.67 -83.90 -12.16
C ILE A 843 59.92 -84.75 -13.19
N SER A 844 60.50 -84.96 -14.38
CA SER A 844 59.94 -85.80 -15.45
C SER A 844 60.04 -87.31 -15.15
N GLY A 845 59.10 -88.11 -15.67
CA GLY A 845 58.96 -89.56 -15.38
C GLY A 845 60.08 -90.46 -15.93
N LYS A 846 60.13 -91.73 -15.50
CA LYS A 846 61.16 -92.75 -15.89
C LYS A 846 60.75 -93.56 -17.13
N THR A 847 61.69 -93.85 -18.04
CA THR A 847 61.52 -94.83 -19.14
C THR A 847 61.79 -96.27 -18.66
N ALA A 848 60.89 -97.23 -18.92
CA ALA A 848 61.02 -98.62 -18.48
C ALA A 848 62.02 -99.45 -19.31
N VAL A 849 62.94 -100.22 -18.65
CA VAL A 849 63.84 -101.23 -19.27
C VAL A 849 63.71 -102.60 -18.56
N SER A 850 63.86 -103.69 -19.32
CA SER A 850 63.29 -105.04 -19.13
C SER A 850 64.06 -106.04 -18.24
N LEU A 851 63.33 -107.08 -17.77
CA LEU A 851 63.79 -108.28 -17.05
C LEU A 851 64.04 -109.45 -18.02
N ALA A 852 65.20 -110.12 -17.94
CA ALA A 852 65.49 -111.35 -18.72
C ALA A 852 65.66 -112.57 -17.80
N ASN A 853 64.80 -113.59 -17.96
CA ASN A 853 64.92 -114.91 -17.33
C ASN A 853 65.65 -115.88 -18.27
N ALA A 854 66.67 -116.60 -17.79
CA ALA A 854 67.31 -117.68 -18.56
C ALA A 854 66.53 -119.01 -18.44
N SER A 855 66.43 -119.74 -19.55
CA SER A 855 65.61 -120.97 -19.69
C SER A 855 66.22 -122.24 -19.08
N SER A 856 67.51 -122.23 -18.71
CA SER A 856 68.28 -123.41 -18.25
C SER A 856 68.32 -123.61 -16.73
N LEU A 857 67.94 -122.59 -15.94
CA LEU A 857 67.85 -122.63 -14.49
C LEU A 857 66.42 -122.29 -14.06
N LYS A 858 65.79 -123.21 -13.33
CA LYS A 858 64.44 -123.00 -12.77
C LYS A 858 64.51 -122.96 -11.26
N VAL A 859 64.20 -121.81 -10.70
CA VAL A 859 64.18 -121.58 -9.25
C VAL A 859 62.73 -121.50 -8.78
N SER A 860 62.36 -122.37 -7.83
CA SER A 860 61.06 -122.35 -7.18
C SER A 860 61.21 -122.58 -5.68
N ALA A 861 60.18 -122.25 -4.90
CA ALA A 861 60.14 -122.56 -3.48
C ALA A 861 58.92 -123.41 -3.16
N PHE A 862 59.10 -124.39 -2.27
CA PHE A 862 58.04 -125.26 -1.79
C PHE A 862 58.35 -125.72 -0.36
N ASP A 863 57.33 -125.68 0.51
CA ASP A 863 57.32 -126.24 1.86
C ASP A 863 58.55 -125.89 2.73
N GLY A 864 58.94 -124.60 2.71
CA GLY A 864 60.08 -124.10 3.48
C GLY A 864 61.46 -124.34 2.86
N TYR A 865 61.54 -124.74 1.59
CA TYR A 865 62.79 -124.91 0.83
C TYR A 865 62.78 -124.12 -0.47
N VAL A 866 63.96 -123.68 -0.94
CA VAL A 866 64.20 -123.29 -2.33
C VAL A 866 64.74 -124.49 -3.08
N ASN A 867 64.10 -124.83 -4.19
CA ASN A 867 64.54 -125.86 -5.12
C ASN A 867 65.03 -125.20 -6.42
N ILE A 868 66.26 -125.51 -6.80
CA ILE A 868 66.88 -125.06 -8.05
C ILE A 868 67.09 -126.28 -8.91
N ILE A 869 66.27 -126.37 -9.96
CA ILE A 869 66.41 -127.38 -10.99
C ILE A 869 67.39 -126.85 -12.04
N ASN A 870 68.52 -127.52 -12.12
CA ASN A 870 69.66 -127.18 -12.93
C ASN A 870 69.77 -128.15 -14.10
N SER A 871 69.53 -127.66 -15.31
CA SER A 871 69.63 -128.45 -16.54
C SER A 871 71.06 -128.46 -17.09
N GLY A 872 72.06 -128.73 -16.24
CA GLY A 872 73.46 -128.96 -16.63
C GLY A 872 74.42 -127.74 -16.55
N VAL A 873 74.02 -126.64 -15.91
CA VAL A 873 74.86 -125.43 -15.76
C VAL A 873 75.74 -125.55 -14.51
N TYR A 874 77.04 -125.30 -14.61
CA TYR A 874 77.91 -125.34 -13.42
C TYR A 874 77.64 -124.13 -12.50
N VAL A 875 77.15 -124.40 -11.29
CA VAL A 875 76.83 -123.36 -10.29
C VAL A 875 77.97 -123.29 -9.28
N LYS A 876 78.55 -122.10 -9.11
CA LYS A 876 79.62 -121.83 -8.15
C LYS A 876 79.05 -121.65 -6.75
N ASP A 877 78.16 -120.68 -6.60
CA ASP A 877 77.50 -120.39 -5.33
C ASP A 877 76.08 -119.87 -5.54
N ILE A 878 75.26 -120.04 -4.51
CA ILE A 878 73.92 -119.49 -4.42
C ILE A 878 73.83 -118.66 -3.15
N THR A 879 73.31 -117.45 -3.29
CA THR A 879 73.02 -116.57 -2.15
C THR A 879 71.54 -116.21 -2.12
N ILE A 880 70.90 -116.33 -0.95
CA ILE A 880 69.50 -115.98 -0.72
C ILE A 880 69.45 -114.73 0.13
N TYR A 881 68.66 -113.74 -0.28
CA TYR A 881 68.40 -112.51 0.45
C TYR A 881 66.92 -112.41 0.84
N ASP A 882 66.67 -111.79 1.99
CA ASP A 882 65.33 -111.29 2.31
C ASP A 882 64.98 -110.08 1.42
N MET A 883 63.71 -109.65 1.43
CA MET A 883 63.28 -108.45 0.67
C MET A 883 63.89 -107.14 1.17
N GLN A 884 64.60 -107.16 2.30
CA GLN A 884 65.31 -106.01 2.86
C GLN A 884 66.79 -106.00 2.43
N GLY A 885 67.21 -106.95 1.58
CA GLY A 885 68.55 -107.02 1.01
C GLY A 885 69.61 -107.65 1.92
N ARG A 886 69.22 -108.26 3.04
CA ARG A 886 70.16 -108.94 3.94
C ARG A 886 70.41 -110.37 3.46
N SER A 887 71.67 -110.76 3.33
CA SER A 887 72.04 -112.12 2.94
C SER A 887 71.67 -113.10 4.05
N PHE A 888 70.73 -113.97 3.78
CA PHE A 888 70.22 -114.95 4.73
C PHE A 888 71.03 -116.25 4.70
N ASN A 889 71.43 -116.70 3.51
CA ASN A 889 72.25 -117.89 3.35
C ASN A 889 73.11 -117.78 2.10
N LYS A 890 74.37 -118.21 2.20
CA LYS A 890 75.30 -118.31 1.06
C LYS A 890 75.95 -119.69 1.11
N MET A 891 75.86 -120.43 0.02
CA MET A 891 76.46 -121.76 -0.09
C MET A 891 77.21 -121.90 -1.40
N GLU A 892 78.41 -122.47 -1.30
CA GLU A 892 79.15 -122.97 -2.45
C GLU A 892 78.59 -124.33 -2.86
N ILE A 893 78.31 -124.46 -4.15
CA ILE A 893 77.74 -125.67 -4.74
C ILE A 893 78.80 -126.40 -5.57
N ASN A 894 79.54 -125.66 -6.40
CA ASN A 894 80.60 -126.17 -7.27
C ASN A 894 80.20 -127.47 -8.01
N SER A 895 78.95 -127.54 -8.46
CA SER A 895 78.35 -128.68 -9.17
C SER A 895 77.30 -128.20 -10.17
N SER A 896 76.97 -129.07 -11.13
CA SER A 896 75.85 -128.89 -12.06
C SER A 896 74.58 -129.64 -11.63
N ASP A 897 74.56 -130.20 -10.42
CA ASP A 897 73.40 -130.91 -9.88
C ASP A 897 72.27 -129.96 -9.48
N ASN A 898 71.07 -130.52 -9.28
CA ASN A 898 69.95 -129.82 -8.66
C ASN A 898 70.27 -129.53 -7.19
N VAL A 899 69.83 -128.37 -6.69
CA VAL A 899 70.13 -127.92 -5.33
C VAL A 899 68.84 -127.62 -4.57
N ILE A 900 68.68 -128.20 -3.38
CA ILE A 900 67.57 -127.91 -2.46
C ILE A 900 68.12 -127.29 -1.18
N ILE A 901 67.57 -126.14 -0.80
CA ILE A 901 68.07 -125.30 0.32
C ILE A 901 66.94 -125.05 1.32
N PRO A 902 67.06 -125.47 2.60
CA PRO A 902 66.08 -125.12 3.63
C PRO A 902 66.12 -123.62 3.96
N LEU A 903 64.96 -122.99 4.04
CA LEU A 903 64.78 -121.56 4.32
C LEU A 903 64.55 -121.23 5.81
N ARG A 904 64.52 -122.25 6.69
CA ARG A 904 64.46 -122.14 8.17
C ARG A 904 63.54 -121.03 8.70
N GLY A 905 62.34 -120.88 8.14
CA GLY A 905 61.29 -119.98 8.65
C GLY A 905 61.09 -118.64 7.92
N LEU A 906 61.82 -118.35 6.84
CA LEU A 906 61.52 -117.20 5.97
C LEU A 906 60.16 -117.37 5.28
N LYS A 907 59.37 -116.29 5.22
CA LYS A 907 58.05 -116.22 4.57
C LYS A 907 57.94 -114.98 3.68
N GLY A 908 57.09 -115.03 2.66
CA GLY A 908 56.90 -113.93 1.71
C GLY A 908 57.78 -114.11 0.47
N PHE A 909 58.32 -113.04 -0.11
CA PHE A 909 59.24 -113.18 -1.25
C PHE A 909 60.70 -113.23 -0.76
N VAL A 910 61.54 -113.97 -1.47
CA VAL A 910 63.00 -113.94 -1.29
C VAL A 910 63.67 -113.67 -2.63
N ILE A 911 64.84 -113.07 -2.59
CA ILE A 911 65.69 -112.91 -3.77
C ILE A 911 66.71 -114.04 -3.77
N VAL A 912 66.66 -114.89 -4.79
CA VAL A 912 67.63 -115.98 -4.99
C VAL A 912 68.58 -115.55 -6.09
N LYS A 913 69.84 -115.41 -5.71
CA LYS A 913 70.93 -115.04 -6.59
C LYS A 913 71.77 -116.28 -6.88
N VAL A 914 71.81 -116.69 -8.14
CA VAL A 914 72.55 -117.88 -8.60
C VAL A 914 73.74 -117.43 -9.44
N ASN A 915 74.95 -117.70 -8.95
CA ASN A 915 76.18 -117.36 -9.65
C ASN A 915 76.72 -118.59 -10.37
N THR A 916 76.79 -118.49 -11.69
CA THR A 916 77.40 -119.49 -12.55
C THR A 916 78.83 -119.07 -12.91
N THR A 917 79.53 -119.84 -13.73
CA THR A 917 80.89 -119.48 -14.14
C THR A 917 80.96 -118.12 -14.84
N ASP A 918 79.95 -117.79 -15.65
CA ASP A 918 79.98 -116.66 -16.58
C ASP A 918 78.88 -115.61 -16.34
N HIS A 919 77.78 -115.98 -15.66
CA HIS A 919 76.62 -115.11 -15.49
C HIS A 919 76.05 -115.19 -14.07
N GLU A 920 75.46 -114.07 -13.66
CA GLU A 920 74.69 -113.92 -12.44
C GLU A 920 73.20 -113.83 -12.79
N PHE A 921 72.38 -114.66 -12.15
CA PHE A 921 70.94 -114.64 -12.31
C PHE A 921 70.25 -114.27 -11.00
N VAL A 922 69.25 -113.39 -11.08
CA VAL A 922 68.51 -112.89 -9.93
C VAL A 922 67.03 -113.23 -10.10
N TYR A 923 66.50 -114.04 -9.19
CA TYR A 923 65.12 -114.45 -9.17
C TYR A 923 64.42 -113.92 -7.93
N LYS A 924 63.20 -113.38 -8.10
CA LYS A 924 62.29 -113.09 -6.99
C LYS A 924 61.32 -114.26 -6.85
N VAL A 925 61.43 -115.02 -5.77
CA VAL A 925 60.69 -116.27 -5.58
C VAL A 925 59.73 -116.14 -4.40
N PRO A 926 58.43 -116.44 -4.56
CA PRO A 926 57.49 -116.49 -3.44
C PRO A 926 57.71 -117.76 -2.61
N VAL A 927 57.86 -117.59 -1.30
CA VAL A 927 57.97 -118.62 -0.27
C VAL A 927 56.71 -118.57 0.58
N ARG A 928 55.98 -119.68 0.61
CA ARG A 928 54.76 -119.83 1.43
C ARG A 928 55.08 -120.27 2.84
#